data_AF-A0A4V1L556-F1
#
_entry.id   AF-A0A4V1L556-F1
#
_cell.length_a   1.000
_cell.length_b   1.000
_cell.length_c   1.000
_cell.angle_alpha   90.00
_cell.angle_beta   90.00
_cell.angle_gamma   90.00
#
_symmetry.space_group_name_H-M   'P 1'
#
loop_
_entity.id
_entity.type
_entity.pdbx_description
1 polymer ?
#
loop_
_entity_poly.entity_id
_entity_poly.type
_entity_poly.pdbx_seq_one_letter_code
_entity_poly.pdbx_strand_id
1 'polypeptide(L)'
;MLVRFLRRTSVALLSILILCLPGLSLAQKVTITPGYLDVAPGQKVQYAAAVTGLANRAVTWEVSEIVGGTAALGRITAAGVYTAPLAVPSSGVTITAIASDRKTSASVYVNVAGVGPTLQSFSPNPVYIGTYTMTLTGSGFKRGMVVMAGGVDLQTTYVNSSKATVVGWQAAVGTVAFQAKNPGTLLGPALAIAFKSKTPQAISPAVLTLPLGGKEQFVSDGATSWTANVGTITTGGRYTAPAKMPLMHTALITATGNDGAAVATVTLVVPQTISPVSASVKLGATQQFSSPGATNWTASSGTISAKGLFTASMTRPASGTATITAKGPGGSASAIVKLIAPQAVAPLTASVMLGKTQQFTSAGATSWKATAGTITSAGFYTAPAVMPVSKGVTVTATGSGGSASATVTLVGTQVISPVTVSLALGKSQQFTSAGATSWSASAGTITSTGLYTAPGTAISSGMVTITATGAGGSATAKVTLPSTQTISPTSASIYLGATQLFVSPGATSWTATAGTILAGVYVAPLVMPASGSATITATGAGGSASATVSLLGTQTILPTSVSLALGGKQQFVSVGATSWTASAGTITSTGLYTAPATAPSVSITVTASGPGGSASASVTLPSSSLMVSSVAGGTLPLGIFSTTIGGAGFTSASVASINGVALRTTYKSASSLAISGFSGTAGTASLTVSNGSATSAPLLVTVGVANPLASPSAARRFLEQGAFGPTPTDAAHVQTIGEAAWITEQLKMAQVSNYSSITTDQDGMPNHFLTNAVMNSDQLRQRVAFALSQIFVTSLDKIIWNSNMILFQNMLLADAFTNYRQIMADVTLSPAMGQYLDMANNAAADPTIGSAANENYARELMQLFTIGTNALNADGSTQLDANGLPIPNYVQSNISEFARVYTGWTYAPGAGTPVEWGAYITSNGPMVPYTPEHDFGSKQLLYGVTSPAGVTPLQDLNNALDSIFSSPSIAPFVSKQLIQHLVKSNPSPAYVARVSAAFNNNGKGVKGDMQAVITAILMDPEARANDAGGKDLPTDGHLQEPALFIAGMVRAFGGQMTDENYYADELAEMGQDLFSSPSVFNYYAPNYMVPGTALLGPEFQINTPNNALVRVNEVSTLMYSEWADSVQDNGPGTTVDLTPYVPLTTNISTLIDALDLTLTHGTMPTAMKAAIVTAVSAEDQGSLRQVQTACYLILTSNYYNVWH
;
A
#
# COMPACT_ATOMS: atom_id res chain seq x y z
N MET A 1 -36.48 37.08 37.46
CA MET A 1 -37.59 38.01 37.80
C MET A 1 -38.38 38.25 36.53
N LEU A 2 -39.72 38.21 36.57
CA LEU A 2 -40.68 38.34 35.43
C LEU A 2 -40.41 37.41 34.22
N VAL A 3 -41.06 36.25 34.07
CA VAL A 3 -42.51 35.96 33.88
C VAL A 3 -43.05 36.35 32.50
N ARG A 4 -43.48 35.31 31.76
CA ARG A 4 -44.57 35.26 30.76
C ARG A 4 -45.27 36.59 30.44
N PHE A 5 -45.31 37.01 29.18
CA PHE A 5 -46.55 37.34 28.44
C PHE A 5 -46.22 37.87 27.02
N LEU A 6 -46.75 37.21 25.98
CA LEU A 6 -47.30 37.88 24.79
C LEU A 6 -48.10 36.86 23.96
N ARG A 7 -49.34 36.67 24.40
CA ARG A 7 -50.42 35.92 23.72
C ARG A 7 -51.28 36.92 22.94
N ARG A 8 -51.84 36.48 21.81
CA ARG A 8 -53.00 37.05 21.08
C ARG A 8 -52.82 38.35 20.27
N THR A 9 -52.65 38.19 18.95
CA THR A 9 -53.03 39.20 17.93
C THR A 9 -53.52 38.51 16.63
N SER A 10 -54.63 37.75 16.69
CA SER A 10 -55.36 37.23 15.51
C SER A 10 -56.87 37.02 15.75
N VAL A 11 -57.51 37.89 16.55
CA VAL A 11 -58.96 37.83 16.81
C VAL A 11 -59.57 39.24 16.73
N ALA A 12 -59.72 39.77 15.52
CA ALA A 12 -60.37 41.07 15.28
C ALA A 12 -61.02 41.21 13.87
N LEU A 13 -61.09 40.15 13.07
CA LEU A 13 -61.53 40.21 11.66
C LEU A 13 -62.60 39.17 11.26
N LEU A 14 -63.15 38.44 12.24
CA LEU A 14 -64.16 37.40 12.01
C LEU A 14 -65.48 37.63 12.78
N SER A 15 -65.81 38.89 13.06
CA SER A 15 -66.96 39.28 13.90
C SER A 15 -68.00 40.16 13.20
N ILE A 16 -67.91 40.35 11.87
CA ILE A 16 -68.78 41.25 11.08
C ILE A 16 -69.53 40.47 9.97
N LEU A 17 -69.71 39.15 10.11
CA LEU A 17 -70.46 38.33 9.13
C LEU A 17 -71.36 37.25 9.77
N ILE A 18 -71.93 37.52 10.94
CA ILE A 18 -72.98 36.68 11.55
C ILE A 18 -74.10 37.61 12.03
N LEU A 19 -74.91 38.14 11.11
CA LEU A 19 -76.21 38.79 11.41
C LEU A 19 -77.02 39.09 10.13
N CYS A 20 -77.23 38.10 9.26
CA CYS A 20 -78.33 38.01 8.28
C CYS A 20 -78.13 36.78 7.37
N LEU A 21 -78.98 35.75 7.51
CA LEU A 21 -79.38 34.79 6.46
C LEU A 21 -80.43 33.83 7.07
N PRO A 22 -81.55 33.53 6.36
CA PRO A 22 -82.58 32.62 6.86
C PRO A 22 -82.16 31.14 6.74
N GLY A 23 -82.94 30.24 7.35
CA GLY A 23 -82.58 28.83 7.53
C GLY A 23 -82.20 28.07 6.26
N LEU A 24 -80.92 27.73 6.15
CA LEU A 24 -80.41 26.76 5.18
C LEU A 24 -80.71 25.34 5.68
N SER A 25 -81.66 24.65 5.04
CA SER A 25 -81.79 23.20 5.20
C SER A 25 -80.54 22.53 4.64
N LEU A 26 -79.81 21.78 5.48
CA LEU A 26 -78.69 20.95 5.03
C LEU A 26 -79.17 19.99 3.93
N ALA A 27 -78.42 19.91 2.83
CA ALA A 27 -78.70 18.96 1.76
C ALA A 27 -78.75 17.53 2.31
N GLN A 28 -79.79 16.79 1.92
CA GLN A 28 -80.01 15.41 2.36
C GLN A 28 -78.95 14.52 1.72
N LYS A 29 -78.26 13.71 2.53
CA LYS A 29 -77.15 12.86 2.05
C LYS A 29 -77.06 11.56 2.86
N VAL A 30 -76.69 10.49 2.16
CA VAL A 30 -76.26 9.21 2.74
C VAL A 30 -74.80 8.94 2.34
N THR A 31 -74.01 8.34 3.23
CA THR A 31 -72.68 7.79 2.90
C THR A 31 -72.50 6.41 3.55
N ILE A 32 -71.95 5.44 2.83
CA ILE A 32 -71.68 4.08 3.31
C ILE A 32 -70.18 3.89 3.60
N THR A 33 -69.84 3.08 4.59
CA THR A 33 -68.46 2.67 4.90
C THR A 33 -68.44 1.20 5.37
N PRO A 34 -67.51 0.33 4.93
CA PRO A 34 -66.49 0.58 3.91
C PRO A 34 -67.07 0.87 2.52
N GLY A 35 -66.23 1.34 1.61
CA GLY A 35 -66.60 1.61 0.21
C GLY A 35 -66.59 0.33 -0.62
N TYR A 36 -65.68 0.27 -1.59
CA TYR A 36 -65.40 -0.95 -2.37
C TYR A 36 -64.70 -2.01 -1.51
N LEU A 37 -65.06 -3.29 -1.69
CA LEU A 37 -64.37 -4.42 -1.06
C LEU A 37 -64.43 -5.70 -1.93
N ASP A 38 -63.31 -6.42 -2.00
CA ASP A 38 -63.25 -7.79 -2.53
C ASP A 38 -63.54 -8.80 -1.39
N VAL A 39 -64.43 -9.76 -1.61
CA VAL A 39 -64.98 -10.66 -0.57
C VAL A 39 -65.02 -12.11 -1.06
N ALA A 40 -64.60 -13.07 -0.23
CA ALA A 40 -64.70 -14.49 -0.60
C ALA A 40 -66.14 -15.02 -0.42
N PRO A 41 -66.59 -16.03 -1.18
CA PRO A 41 -67.90 -16.64 -0.99
C PRO A 41 -68.18 -17.05 0.47
N GLY A 42 -69.36 -16.69 0.99
CA GLY A 42 -69.75 -16.94 2.37
C GLY A 42 -69.16 -16.02 3.46
N GLN A 43 -68.21 -15.13 3.13
CA GLN A 43 -67.66 -14.17 4.09
C GLN A 43 -68.67 -13.09 4.50
N LYS A 44 -68.45 -12.50 5.69
CA LYS A 44 -69.31 -11.44 6.26
C LYS A 44 -68.57 -10.11 6.35
N VAL A 45 -69.28 -9.02 6.07
CA VAL A 45 -68.77 -7.65 6.07
C VAL A 45 -69.77 -6.75 6.77
N GLN A 46 -69.29 -5.90 7.68
CA GLN A 46 -70.11 -4.89 8.35
C GLN A 46 -70.08 -3.59 7.53
N TYR A 47 -71.24 -3.16 7.04
CA TYR A 47 -71.44 -1.82 6.49
C TYR A 47 -72.13 -0.92 7.50
N ALA A 48 -71.78 0.36 7.49
CA ALA A 48 -72.43 1.41 8.25
C ALA A 48 -72.87 2.52 7.29
N ALA A 49 -74.03 3.14 7.57
CA ALA A 49 -74.53 4.30 6.81
C ALA A 49 -74.66 5.50 7.73
N ALA A 50 -74.18 6.67 7.28
CA ALA A 50 -74.41 7.95 7.94
C ALA A 50 -75.39 8.77 7.11
N VAL A 51 -76.44 9.30 7.76
CA VAL A 51 -77.50 10.10 7.14
C VAL A 51 -77.48 11.53 7.71
N THR A 52 -77.45 12.53 6.84
CA THR A 52 -77.52 13.96 7.20
C THR A 52 -78.66 14.65 6.43
N GLY A 53 -79.14 15.79 6.94
CA GLY A 53 -80.25 16.56 6.34
C GLY A 53 -81.67 16.01 6.59
N LEU A 54 -81.81 14.84 7.20
CA LEU A 54 -83.09 14.21 7.56
C LEU A 54 -83.27 14.09 9.08
N ALA A 55 -84.52 14.26 9.54
CA ALA A 55 -84.88 14.12 10.96
C ALA A 55 -84.86 12.65 11.42
N ASN A 56 -85.35 11.73 10.59
CA ASN A 56 -85.19 10.30 10.79
C ASN A 56 -83.94 9.83 10.02
N ARG A 57 -83.00 9.22 10.73
CA ARG A 57 -81.70 8.76 10.19
C ARG A 57 -81.63 7.25 9.96
N ALA A 58 -82.74 6.53 10.14
CA ALA A 58 -82.81 5.12 9.79
C ALA A 58 -82.65 4.90 8.28
N VAL A 59 -82.03 3.78 7.91
CA VAL A 59 -81.89 3.33 6.52
C VAL A 59 -82.50 1.95 6.31
N THR A 60 -82.99 1.71 5.11
CA THR A 60 -83.28 0.37 4.58
C THR A 60 -82.08 -0.07 3.75
N TRP A 61 -81.61 -1.31 3.96
CA TRP A 61 -80.48 -1.87 3.23
C TRP A 61 -80.96 -2.81 2.11
N GLU A 62 -80.37 -2.65 0.93
CA GLU A 62 -80.60 -3.49 -0.24
C GLU A 62 -79.29 -4.10 -0.74
N VAL A 63 -79.39 -5.30 -1.32
CA VAL A 63 -78.32 -5.93 -2.10
C VAL A 63 -78.79 -6.02 -3.53
N SER A 64 -78.11 -5.32 -4.45
CA SER A 64 -78.47 -5.24 -5.87
C SER A 64 -79.97 -5.01 -6.10
N GLU A 65 -80.49 -3.90 -5.57
CA GLU A 65 -81.90 -3.44 -5.67
C GLU A 65 -82.93 -4.34 -4.97
N ILE A 66 -82.50 -5.30 -4.14
CA ILE A 66 -83.37 -6.17 -3.35
C ILE A 66 -83.18 -5.92 -1.86
N VAL A 67 -84.24 -5.42 -1.18
CA VAL A 67 -84.27 -5.22 0.28
C VAL A 67 -83.85 -6.49 1.02
N GLY A 68 -82.81 -6.40 1.84
CA GLY A 68 -82.22 -7.53 2.58
C GLY A 68 -81.46 -8.56 1.74
N GLY A 69 -81.53 -8.50 0.41
CA GLY A 69 -80.82 -9.38 -0.53
C GLY A 69 -81.35 -10.81 -0.64
N THR A 70 -80.61 -11.66 -1.35
CA THR A 70 -81.02 -13.04 -1.69
C THR A 70 -79.90 -14.05 -1.43
N ALA A 71 -80.20 -15.35 -1.46
CA ALA A 71 -79.16 -16.37 -1.34
C ALA A 71 -78.16 -16.38 -2.52
N ALA A 72 -78.55 -15.85 -3.69
CA ALA A 72 -77.73 -15.83 -4.91
C ALA A 72 -76.83 -14.59 -5.01
N LEU A 73 -77.27 -13.45 -4.46
CA LEU A 73 -76.53 -12.18 -4.49
C LEU A 73 -75.89 -11.82 -3.14
N GLY A 74 -76.19 -12.59 -2.10
CA GLY A 74 -75.83 -12.28 -0.71
C GLY A 74 -76.96 -11.57 0.02
N ARG A 75 -76.93 -11.64 1.36
CA ARG A 75 -77.96 -11.05 2.24
C ARG A 75 -77.36 -9.99 3.14
N ILE A 76 -78.09 -8.90 3.37
CA ILE A 76 -77.72 -7.85 4.33
C ILE A 76 -78.76 -7.76 5.45
N THR A 77 -78.29 -7.64 6.70
CA THR A 77 -79.18 -7.43 7.85
C THR A 77 -79.61 -5.97 7.96
N ALA A 78 -80.67 -5.69 8.71
CA ALA A 78 -81.07 -4.30 9.04
C ALA A 78 -79.96 -3.51 9.77
N ALA A 79 -79.04 -4.21 10.44
CA ALA A 79 -77.86 -3.64 11.08
C ALA A 79 -76.65 -3.46 10.14
N GLY A 80 -76.80 -3.69 8.82
CA GLY A 80 -75.76 -3.49 7.82
C GLY A 80 -74.76 -4.65 7.67
N VAL A 81 -74.99 -5.81 8.28
CA VAL A 81 -74.10 -6.98 8.10
C VAL A 81 -74.43 -7.69 6.79
N TYR A 82 -73.59 -7.51 5.77
CA TYR A 82 -73.65 -8.26 4.52
C TYR A 82 -72.99 -9.64 4.67
N THR A 83 -73.61 -10.67 4.13
CA THR A 83 -73.06 -12.03 3.99
C THR A 83 -73.02 -12.37 2.50
N ALA A 84 -71.82 -12.58 1.97
CA ALA A 84 -71.60 -12.94 0.58
C ALA A 84 -72.23 -14.31 0.24
N PRO A 85 -72.74 -14.50 -0.99
CA PRO A 85 -73.28 -15.79 -1.42
C PRO A 85 -72.19 -16.87 -1.46
N LEU A 86 -72.58 -18.15 -1.37
CA LEU A 86 -71.65 -19.29 -1.41
C LEU A 86 -71.13 -19.62 -2.82
N ALA A 87 -71.76 -19.07 -3.86
CA ALA A 87 -71.28 -19.10 -5.23
C ALA A 87 -70.98 -17.67 -5.70
N VAL A 88 -69.97 -17.50 -6.55
CA VAL A 88 -69.64 -16.22 -7.19
C VAL A 88 -70.81 -15.82 -8.11
N PRO A 89 -71.45 -14.64 -7.92
CA PRO A 89 -72.51 -14.16 -8.79
C PRO A 89 -72.00 -13.87 -10.20
N SER A 90 -72.89 -13.99 -11.20
CA SER A 90 -72.57 -13.70 -12.61
C SER A 90 -72.48 -12.21 -12.94
N SER A 91 -72.78 -11.33 -11.97
CA SER A 91 -72.75 -9.87 -12.08
C SER A 91 -72.26 -9.26 -10.76
N GLY A 92 -71.72 -8.03 -10.80
CA GLY A 92 -71.22 -7.36 -9.60
C GLY A 92 -72.33 -7.06 -8.59
N VAL A 93 -72.03 -7.23 -7.31
CA VAL A 93 -72.99 -6.97 -6.22
C VAL A 93 -72.91 -5.50 -5.81
N THR A 94 -74.04 -4.85 -5.56
CA THR A 94 -74.10 -3.53 -4.93
C THR A 94 -74.76 -3.61 -3.56
N ILE A 95 -74.31 -2.78 -2.62
CA ILE A 95 -74.95 -2.58 -1.32
C ILE A 95 -75.47 -1.15 -1.30
N THR A 96 -76.78 -1.00 -1.15
CA THR A 96 -77.46 0.31 -1.17
C THR A 96 -78.09 0.58 0.19
N ALA A 97 -77.91 1.80 0.70
CA ALA A 97 -78.58 2.32 1.89
C ALA A 97 -79.56 3.42 1.47
N ILE A 98 -80.85 3.20 1.69
CA ILE A 98 -81.95 4.13 1.36
C ILE A 98 -82.45 4.78 2.65
N ALA A 99 -82.44 6.10 2.71
CA ALA A 99 -82.91 6.85 3.89
C ALA A 99 -84.45 6.80 4.04
N SER A 100 -84.93 7.25 5.19
CA SER A 100 -86.36 7.20 5.57
C SER A 100 -87.31 7.97 4.63
N ASP A 101 -86.80 8.89 3.82
CA ASP A 101 -87.57 9.64 2.81
C ASP A 101 -87.85 8.83 1.52
N ARG A 102 -87.18 7.67 1.36
CA ARG A 102 -87.15 6.82 0.15
C ARG A 102 -86.69 7.54 -1.13
N LYS A 103 -85.94 8.64 -0.99
CA LYS A 103 -85.40 9.43 -2.12
C LYS A 103 -83.90 9.65 -2.01
N THR A 104 -83.37 9.77 -0.80
CA THR A 104 -81.94 9.94 -0.56
C THR A 104 -81.30 8.56 -0.33
N SER A 105 -80.33 8.18 -1.16
CA SER A 105 -79.62 6.90 -1.04
C SER A 105 -78.13 7.03 -1.39
N ALA A 106 -77.37 5.98 -1.07
CA ALA A 106 -76.01 5.77 -1.56
C ALA A 106 -75.79 4.28 -1.84
N SER A 107 -74.90 3.96 -2.79
CA SER A 107 -74.56 2.58 -3.16
C SER A 107 -73.05 2.38 -3.22
N VAL A 108 -72.58 1.20 -2.84
CA VAL A 108 -71.17 0.77 -2.95
C VAL A 108 -71.09 -0.60 -3.62
N TYR A 109 -69.98 -0.89 -4.29
CA TYR A 109 -69.76 -2.16 -4.99
C TYR A 109 -69.03 -3.19 -4.13
N VAL A 110 -69.42 -4.45 -4.27
CA VAL A 110 -68.78 -5.61 -3.63
C VAL A 110 -68.47 -6.65 -4.69
N ASN A 111 -67.20 -7.02 -4.80
CA ASN A 111 -66.74 -8.03 -5.73
C ASN A 111 -66.58 -9.37 -4.99
N VAL A 112 -67.43 -10.34 -5.31
CA VAL A 112 -67.37 -11.66 -4.69
C VAL A 112 -66.51 -12.57 -5.57
N ALA A 113 -65.32 -12.93 -5.11
CA ALA A 113 -64.34 -13.66 -5.93
C ALA A 113 -63.80 -14.91 -5.22
N GLY A 114 -63.53 -15.98 -5.98
CA GLY A 114 -62.95 -17.21 -5.45
C GLY A 114 -61.54 -17.01 -4.89
N VAL A 115 -61.11 -17.86 -3.96
CA VAL A 115 -59.76 -17.78 -3.36
C VAL A 115 -58.68 -18.12 -4.39
N GLY A 116 -57.51 -17.49 -4.26
CA GLY A 116 -56.38 -17.69 -5.17
C GLY A 116 -55.64 -19.03 -5.00
N PRO A 117 -54.73 -19.36 -5.94
CA PRO A 117 -53.92 -20.59 -5.90
C PRO A 117 -52.94 -20.65 -4.71
N THR A 118 -52.60 -21.86 -4.28
CA THR A 118 -51.75 -22.10 -3.11
C THR A 118 -50.31 -22.41 -3.51
N LEU A 119 -49.35 -21.67 -2.96
CA LEU A 119 -47.92 -21.97 -3.06
C LEU A 119 -47.50 -22.99 -1.98
N GLN A 120 -46.61 -23.92 -2.31
CA GLN A 120 -46.17 -24.99 -1.39
C GLN A 120 -44.65 -25.05 -1.18
N SER A 121 -43.85 -24.89 -2.24
CA SER A 121 -42.39 -24.95 -2.16
C SER A 121 -41.71 -24.17 -3.30
N PHE A 122 -40.41 -23.96 -3.17
CA PHE A 122 -39.58 -23.20 -4.11
C PHE A 122 -38.23 -23.90 -4.35
N SER A 123 -37.60 -23.62 -5.49
CA SER A 123 -36.24 -24.07 -5.83
C SER A 123 -35.54 -23.04 -6.72
N PRO A 124 -34.25 -22.70 -6.49
CA PRO A 124 -33.34 -23.28 -5.48
C PRO A 124 -33.71 -22.89 -4.04
N ASN A 125 -33.18 -23.62 -3.05
CA ASN A 125 -33.27 -23.29 -1.63
C ASN A 125 -31.90 -23.60 -0.98
N PRO A 126 -31.18 -22.62 -0.39
CA PRO A 126 -31.56 -21.22 -0.21
C PRO A 126 -31.67 -20.42 -1.52
N VAL A 127 -32.38 -19.29 -1.44
CA VAL A 127 -32.33 -18.20 -2.43
C VAL A 127 -31.49 -17.07 -1.84
N TYR A 128 -30.72 -16.37 -2.68
CA TYR A 128 -29.86 -15.27 -2.26
C TYR A 128 -30.41 -13.91 -2.69
N ILE A 129 -30.02 -12.85 -1.96
CA ILE A 129 -30.29 -11.45 -2.32
C ILE A 129 -29.70 -11.08 -3.68
N GLY A 130 -30.22 -10.01 -4.28
CA GLY A 130 -29.98 -9.64 -5.68
C GLY A 130 -31.07 -10.15 -6.62
N THR A 131 -30.77 -10.22 -7.92
CA THR A 131 -31.70 -10.74 -8.94
C THR A 131 -31.77 -12.26 -8.84
N TYR A 132 -32.98 -12.81 -8.72
CA TYR A 132 -33.21 -14.24 -8.61
C TYR A 132 -34.18 -14.75 -9.69
N THR A 133 -34.02 -16.02 -10.05
CA THR A 133 -35.03 -16.80 -10.75
C THR A 133 -35.33 -18.04 -9.91
N MET A 134 -36.59 -18.30 -9.61
CA MET A 134 -37.00 -19.48 -8.84
C MET A 134 -38.19 -20.19 -9.49
N THR A 135 -38.26 -21.51 -9.30
CA THR A 135 -39.43 -22.33 -9.63
C THR A 135 -40.28 -22.49 -8.38
N LEU A 136 -41.54 -22.02 -8.43
CA LEU A 136 -42.55 -22.24 -7.42
C LEU A 136 -43.37 -23.48 -7.76
N THR A 137 -43.61 -24.33 -6.77
CA THR A 137 -44.50 -25.49 -6.85
C THR A 137 -45.71 -25.26 -5.93
N GLY A 138 -46.90 -25.64 -6.37
CA GLY A 138 -48.15 -25.39 -5.67
C GLY A 138 -49.35 -26.08 -6.33
N SER A 139 -50.55 -25.55 -6.09
CA SER A 139 -51.79 -26.11 -6.62
C SER A 139 -52.80 -25.04 -7.08
N GLY A 140 -53.62 -25.41 -8.07
CA GLY A 140 -54.67 -24.56 -8.62
C GLY A 140 -54.19 -23.49 -9.61
N PHE A 141 -52.97 -23.61 -10.14
CA PHE A 141 -52.38 -22.60 -11.03
C PHE A 141 -53.12 -22.59 -12.38
N LYS A 142 -53.37 -21.40 -12.93
CA LYS A 142 -53.94 -21.22 -14.27
C LYS A 142 -53.05 -20.33 -15.14
N ARG A 143 -53.13 -20.50 -16.46
CA ARG A 143 -52.45 -19.60 -17.41
C ARG A 143 -52.98 -18.17 -17.20
N GLY A 144 -52.05 -17.20 -17.10
CA GLY A 144 -52.36 -15.82 -16.71
C GLY A 144 -52.36 -15.55 -15.21
N MET A 145 -51.93 -16.51 -14.38
CA MET A 145 -51.64 -16.24 -12.97
C MET A 145 -50.51 -15.23 -12.80
N VAL A 146 -50.57 -14.47 -11.69
CA VAL A 146 -49.50 -13.57 -11.24
C VAL A 146 -49.08 -13.99 -9.84
N VAL A 147 -47.77 -13.99 -9.59
CA VAL A 147 -47.19 -14.15 -8.26
C VAL A 147 -46.74 -12.78 -7.77
N MET A 148 -47.09 -12.46 -6.53
CA MET A 148 -46.67 -11.25 -5.83
C MET A 148 -45.65 -11.61 -4.74
N ALA A 149 -44.65 -10.75 -4.55
CA ALA A 149 -43.75 -10.80 -3.39
C ALA A 149 -43.74 -9.43 -2.70
N GLY A 150 -44.04 -9.38 -1.40
CA GLY A 150 -44.12 -8.12 -0.65
C GLY A 150 -45.16 -7.11 -1.18
N GLY A 151 -46.18 -7.59 -1.93
CA GLY A 151 -47.19 -6.75 -2.58
C GLY A 151 -46.83 -6.27 -4.01
N VAL A 152 -45.67 -6.65 -4.55
CA VAL A 152 -45.24 -6.31 -5.91
C VAL A 152 -45.43 -7.50 -6.85
N ASP A 153 -46.03 -7.28 -8.02
CA ASP A 153 -46.17 -8.27 -9.09
C ASP A 153 -44.80 -8.68 -9.66
N LEU A 154 -44.50 -9.99 -9.65
CA LEU A 154 -43.31 -10.57 -10.25
C LEU A 154 -43.57 -11.01 -11.70
N GLN A 155 -42.52 -10.97 -12.52
CA GLN A 155 -42.56 -11.56 -13.87
C GLN A 155 -42.78 -13.07 -13.74
N THR A 156 -44.03 -13.49 -13.99
CA THR A 156 -44.50 -14.85 -13.72
C THR A 156 -44.70 -15.61 -15.03
N THR A 157 -44.00 -16.73 -15.19
CA THR A 157 -44.19 -17.67 -16.30
C THR A 157 -44.93 -18.91 -15.80
N TYR A 158 -46.18 -19.07 -16.22
CA TYR A 158 -46.95 -20.29 -15.97
C TYR A 158 -46.33 -21.48 -16.71
N VAL A 159 -45.95 -22.54 -15.98
CA VAL A 159 -45.39 -23.77 -16.55
C VAL A 159 -46.48 -24.83 -16.71
N ASN A 160 -47.19 -25.16 -15.62
CA ASN A 160 -48.35 -26.05 -15.62
C ASN A 160 -49.23 -25.81 -14.37
N SER A 161 -50.27 -26.61 -14.18
CA SER A 161 -51.26 -26.47 -13.10
C SER A 161 -50.72 -26.60 -11.66
N SER A 162 -49.45 -26.98 -11.51
CA SER A 162 -48.73 -27.06 -10.22
C SER A 162 -47.38 -26.34 -10.19
N LYS A 163 -46.93 -25.71 -11.30
CA LYS A 163 -45.62 -25.04 -11.38
C LYS A 163 -45.65 -23.72 -12.14
N ALA A 164 -44.91 -22.74 -11.62
CA ALA A 164 -44.62 -21.48 -12.28
C ALA A 164 -43.16 -21.08 -12.00
N THR A 165 -42.52 -20.38 -12.92
CA THR A 165 -41.23 -19.71 -12.64
C THR A 165 -41.45 -18.22 -12.47
N VAL A 166 -40.69 -17.62 -11.55
CA VAL A 166 -40.74 -16.17 -11.28
C VAL A 166 -39.33 -15.59 -11.32
N VAL A 167 -39.25 -14.36 -11.84
CA VAL A 167 -38.04 -13.52 -11.78
C VAL A 167 -38.35 -12.32 -10.90
N GLY A 168 -37.41 -11.98 -10.01
CA GLY A 168 -37.52 -10.84 -9.10
C GLY A 168 -36.16 -10.38 -8.59
N TRP A 169 -36.18 -9.38 -7.74
CA TRP A 169 -34.99 -8.83 -7.09
C TRP A 169 -35.26 -8.59 -5.61
N GLN A 170 -34.27 -8.84 -4.75
CA GLN A 170 -34.38 -8.64 -3.30
C GLN A 170 -33.16 -7.88 -2.77
N ALA A 171 -33.39 -6.71 -2.17
CA ALA A 171 -32.32 -5.83 -1.66
C ALA A 171 -31.53 -6.42 -0.49
N ALA A 172 -32.26 -7.02 0.46
CA ALA A 172 -31.76 -7.29 1.81
C ALA A 172 -32.13 -8.69 2.30
N VAL A 173 -31.30 -9.22 3.18
CA VAL A 173 -31.47 -10.50 3.87
C VAL A 173 -32.76 -10.46 4.70
N GLY A 174 -33.57 -11.50 4.64
CA GLY A 174 -34.84 -11.54 5.36
C GLY A 174 -35.84 -12.51 4.74
N THR A 175 -37.01 -12.61 5.38
CA THR A 175 -38.10 -13.49 4.93
C THR A 175 -39.17 -12.67 4.23
N VAL A 176 -39.48 -13.01 2.99
CA VAL A 176 -40.48 -12.34 2.15
C VAL A 176 -41.69 -13.25 1.96
N ALA A 177 -42.89 -12.68 2.07
CA ALA A 177 -44.14 -13.38 1.79
C ALA A 177 -44.45 -13.38 0.28
N PHE A 178 -44.61 -14.56 -0.29
CA PHE A 178 -45.04 -14.79 -1.68
C PHE A 178 -46.50 -15.22 -1.71
N GLN A 179 -47.32 -14.60 -2.55
CA GLN A 179 -48.71 -14.97 -2.77
C GLN A 179 -48.99 -15.10 -4.27
N ALA A 180 -50.03 -15.85 -4.65
CA ALA A 180 -50.38 -16.02 -6.04
C ALA A 180 -51.88 -15.74 -6.28
N LYS A 181 -52.20 -15.18 -7.45
CA LYS A 181 -53.56 -14.84 -7.89
C LYS A 181 -53.77 -15.35 -9.30
N ASN A 182 -54.90 -16.02 -9.54
CA ASN A 182 -55.36 -16.37 -10.88
C ASN A 182 -56.21 -15.20 -11.43
N PRO A 183 -56.43 -15.11 -12.76
CA PRO A 183 -57.41 -14.20 -13.33
C PRO A 183 -58.79 -14.38 -12.66
N GLY A 184 -59.35 -13.29 -12.13
CA GLY A 184 -60.65 -13.27 -11.47
C GLY A 184 -60.71 -13.87 -10.04
N THR A 185 -59.58 -14.18 -9.39
CA THR A 185 -59.56 -14.65 -7.99
C THR A 185 -59.03 -13.59 -7.02
N LEU A 186 -59.24 -13.82 -5.73
CA LEU A 186 -58.47 -13.20 -4.66
C LEU A 186 -57.00 -13.70 -4.69
N LEU A 187 -56.17 -13.15 -3.80
CA LEU A 187 -54.87 -13.74 -3.48
C LEU A 187 -55.04 -15.07 -2.73
N GLY A 188 -54.14 -16.02 -2.98
CA GLY A 188 -54.01 -17.25 -2.20
C GLY A 188 -53.18 -17.06 -0.92
N PRO A 189 -52.96 -18.14 -0.15
CA PRO A 189 -52.14 -18.13 1.06
C PRO A 189 -50.69 -17.70 0.79
N ALA A 190 -50.06 -17.09 1.80
CA ALA A 190 -48.67 -16.66 1.73
C ALA A 190 -47.69 -17.82 2.01
N LEU A 191 -46.67 -17.95 1.16
CA LEU A 191 -45.49 -18.79 1.38
C LEU A 191 -44.31 -17.89 1.80
N ALA A 192 -43.74 -18.15 2.96
CA ALA A 192 -42.58 -17.43 3.47
C ALA A 192 -41.28 -17.98 2.86
N ILE A 193 -40.50 -17.13 2.18
CA ILE A 193 -39.23 -17.49 1.54
C ILE A 193 -38.10 -16.66 2.16
N ALA A 194 -37.07 -17.33 2.69
CA ALA A 194 -35.92 -16.68 3.30
C ALA A 194 -34.80 -16.43 2.26
N PHE A 195 -34.43 -15.16 2.12
CA PHE A 195 -33.29 -14.71 1.33
C PHE A 195 -32.06 -14.55 2.20
N LYS A 196 -30.94 -15.16 1.77
CA LYS A 196 -29.64 -15.07 2.45
C LYS A 196 -28.68 -14.14 1.72
N SER A 197 -27.68 -13.61 2.43
CA SER A 197 -26.46 -13.11 1.79
C SER A 197 -25.62 -14.30 1.34
N LYS A 198 -24.80 -14.11 0.30
CA LYS A 198 -23.82 -15.10 -0.13
C LYS A 198 -22.55 -14.89 0.69
N THR A 199 -22.24 -15.78 1.62
CA THR A 199 -20.94 -15.79 2.31
C THR A 199 -19.87 -16.26 1.32
N PRO A 200 -18.79 -15.50 1.09
CA PRO A 200 -17.68 -15.98 0.27
C PRO A 200 -17.07 -17.23 0.90
N GLN A 201 -16.90 -18.30 0.12
CA GLN A 201 -16.08 -19.42 0.56
C GLN A 201 -14.65 -18.91 0.75
N ALA A 202 -14.06 -19.19 1.90
CA ALA A 202 -12.68 -18.79 2.22
C ALA A 202 -11.73 -19.98 2.09
N ILE A 203 -10.47 -19.71 1.75
CA ILE A 203 -9.38 -20.69 1.69
C ILE A 203 -8.17 -20.09 2.40
N SER A 204 -7.59 -20.83 3.34
CA SER A 204 -6.47 -20.39 4.15
C SER A 204 -5.30 -21.39 4.05
N PRO A 205 -4.04 -20.93 3.84
CA PRO A 205 -3.66 -19.54 3.52
C PRO A 205 -4.19 -19.11 2.14
N ALA A 206 -4.58 -17.84 1.97
CA ALA A 206 -5.08 -17.32 0.69
C ALA A 206 -3.95 -16.98 -0.31
N VAL A 207 -2.78 -16.59 0.21
CA VAL A 207 -1.55 -16.40 -0.59
C VAL A 207 -0.39 -17.05 0.16
N LEU A 208 0.51 -17.70 -0.59
CA LEU A 208 1.66 -18.41 -0.06
C LEU A 208 2.85 -18.26 -1.02
N THR A 209 4.07 -18.28 -0.50
CA THR A 209 5.28 -18.53 -1.31
C THR A 209 5.89 -19.86 -0.88
N LEU A 210 6.05 -20.81 -1.80
CA LEU A 210 6.46 -22.17 -1.50
C LEU A 210 7.59 -22.62 -2.46
N PRO A 211 8.70 -23.20 -1.96
CA PRO A 211 9.75 -23.70 -2.83
C PRO A 211 9.29 -24.91 -3.64
N LEU A 212 9.92 -25.15 -4.79
CA LEU A 212 9.70 -26.36 -5.60
C LEU A 212 9.87 -27.64 -4.74
N GLY A 213 8.91 -28.56 -4.83
CA GLY A 213 8.82 -29.75 -3.99
C GLY A 213 8.32 -29.54 -2.55
N GLY A 214 8.08 -28.28 -2.12
CA GLY A 214 7.46 -27.95 -0.84
C GLY A 214 6.01 -28.44 -0.73
N LYS A 215 5.48 -28.48 0.50
CA LYS A 215 4.12 -28.93 0.81
C LYS A 215 3.45 -27.98 1.78
N GLU A 216 2.15 -27.72 1.58
CA GLU A 216 1.35 -26.90 2.48
C GLU A 216 -0.03 -27.51 2.71
N GLN A 217 -0.66 -27.20 3.84
CA GLN A 217 -2.02 -27.59 4.17
C GLN A 217 -2.97 -26.40 3.98
N PHE A 218 -3.87 -26.48 3.00
CA PHE A 218 -4.96 -25.52 2.86
C PHE A 218 -6.20 -26.00 3.62
N VAL A 219 -6.96 -25.04 4.16
CA VAL A 219 -8.21 -25.27 4.90
C VAL A 219 -9.29 -24.38 4.29
N SER A 220 -10.49 -24.90 4.10
CA SER A 220 -11.65 -24.18 3.56
C SER A 220 -12.92 -24.82 4.10
N ASP A 221 -13.70 -24.03 4.85
CA ASP A 221 -14.96 -24.51 5.42
C ASP A 221 -16.01 -24.72 4.31
N GLY A 222 -16.76 -25.81 4.39
CA GLY A 222 -17.75 -26.18 3.38
C GLY A 222 -17.18 -26.70 2.04
N ALA A 223 -15.85 -26.84 1.91
CA ALA A 223 -15.22 -27.38 0.70
C ALA A 223 -15.57 -28.86 0.47
N THR A 224 -16.21 -29.15 -0.66
CA THR A 224 -16.56 -30.50 -1.12
C THR A 224 -15.55 -31.05 -2.14
N SER A 225 -14.76 -30.18 -2.78
CA SER A 225 -13.65 -30.60 -3.65
C SER A 225 -12.48 -29.62 -3.64
N TRP A 226 -11.30 -30.11 -4.05
CA TRP A 226 -10.03 -29.39 -4.09
C TRP A 226 -9.33 -29.67 -5.42
N THR A 227 -8.83 -28.62 -6.08
CA THR A 227 -8.02 -28.73 -7.30
C THR A 227 -6.80 -27.83 -7.26
N ALA A 228 -5.77 -28.16 -8.05
CA ALA A 228 -4.58 -27.35 -8.24
C ALA A 228 -4.23 -27.32 -9.73
N ASN A 229 -3.91 -26.14 -10.29
CA ASN A 229 -3.57 -26.03 -11.72
C ASN A 229 -2.16 -26.58 -12.07
N VAL A 230 -1.23 -26.57 -11.11
CA VAL A 230 0.11 -27.18 -11.17
C VAL A 230 0.45 -27.76 -9.80
N GLY A 231 1.29 -28.80 -9.75
CA GLY A 231 1.51 -29.59 -8.52
C GLY A 231 0.40 -30.61 -8.29
N THR A 232 0.23 -31.07 -7.04
CA THR A 232 -0.85 -32.00 -6.66
C THR A 232 -1.51 -31.56 -5.35
N ILE A 233 -2.81 -31.80 -5.19
CA ILE A 233 -3.54 -31.56 -3.93
C ILE A 233 -4.38 -32.77 -3.55
N THR A 234 -4.48 -33.05 -2.26
CA THR A 234 -5.36 -34.11 -1.72
C THR A 234 -6.80 -33.63 -1.55
N THR A 235 -7.74 -34.56 -1.42
CA THR A 235 -9.15 -34.28 -1.08
C THR A 235 -9.34 -33.56 0.26
N GLY A 236 -8.33 -33.60 1.13
CA GLY A 236 -8.29 -32.86 2.40
C GLY A 236 -7.46 -31.58 2.34
N GLY A 237 -7.23 -30.98 1.15
CA GLY A 237 -6.58 -29.67 1.01
C GLY A 237 -5.05 -29.65 1.08
N ARG A 238 -4.36 -30.80 1.13
CA ARG A 238 -2.89 -30.82 1.26
C ARG A 238 -2.20 -30.72 -0.09
N TYR A 239 -1.58 -29.58 -0.36
CA TYR A 239 -0.86 -29.28 -1.60
C TYR A 239 0.60 -29.76 -1.57
N THR A 240 1.13 -30.12 -2.74
CA THR A 240 2.55 -30.39 -3.01
C THR A 240 2.98 -29.66 -4.28
N ALA A 241 3.96 -28.77 -4.16
CA ALA A 241 4.54 -28.03 -5.28
C ALA A 241 5.27 -28.98 -6.27
N PRO A 242 5.27 -28.65 -7.58
CA PRO A 242 5.98 -29.46 -8.57
C PRO A 242 7.51 -29.46 -8.31
N ALA A 243 8.18 -30.53 -8.72
CA ALA A 243 9.63 -30.69 -8.56
C ALA A 243 10.47 -29.88 -9.58
N LYS A 244 9.81 -29.24 -10.56
CA LYS A 244 10.44 -28.37 -11.58
C LYS A 244 9.57 -27.12 -11.75
N MET A 245 10.20 -26.02 -12.12
CA MET A 245 9.52 -24.74 -12.34
C MET A 245 8.52 -24.86 -13.50
N PRO A 246 7.22 -24.59 -13.29
CA PRO A 246 6.24 -24.54 -14.38
C PRO A 246 6.36 -23.23 -15.18
N LEU A 247 5.75 -23.22 -16.38
CA LEU A 247 5.70 -22.04 -17.27
C LEU A 247 5.05 -20.81 -16.61
N MET A 248 4.04 -21.03 -15.77
CA MET A 248 3.52 -19.99 -14.88
C MET A 248 4.14 -20.17 -13.51
N HIS A 249 4.70 -19.11 -12.94
CA HIS A 249 5.39 -19.16 -11.64
C HIS A 249 4.45 -19.19 -10.42
N THR A 250 3.15 -19.38 -10.65
CA THR A 250 2.11 -19.45 -9.64
C THR A 250 1.27 -20.72 -9.80
N ALA A 251 0.96 -21.36 -8.67
CA ALA A 251 -0.10 -22.34 -8.58
C ALA A 251 -1.38 -21.68 -8.04
N LEU A 252 -2.53 -22.09 -8.56
CA LEU A 252 -3.85 -21.73 -8.08
C LEU A 252 -4.48 -22.97 -7.45
N ILE A 253 -4.81 -22.86 -6.17
CA ILE A 253 -5.43 -23.91 -5.37
C ILE A 253 -6.90 -23.54 -5.20
N THR A 254 -7.81 -24.33 -5.76
CA THR A 254 -9.24 -24.03 -5.69
C THR A 254 -9.94 -24.99 -4.75
N ALA A 255 -10.51 -24.47 -3.67
CA ALA A 255 -11.52 -25.16 -2.88
C ALA A 255 -12.90 -24.84 -3.47
N THR A 256 -13.77 -25.83 -3.65
CA THR A 256 -15.14 -25.63 -4.18
C THR A 256 -16.14 -26.24 -3.21
N GLY A 257 -17.22 -25.53 -2.91
CA GLY A 257 -18.23 -25.90 -1.91
C GLY A 257 -19.63 -25.43 -2.31
N ASN A 258 -20.61 -25.64 -1.43
CA ASN A 258 -22.01 -25.24 -1.70
C ASN A 258 -22.19 -23.71 -1.80
N ASP A 259 -21.28 -22.93 -1.22
CA ASP A 259 -21.33 -21.47 -1.17
C ASP A 259 -20.49 -20.79 -2.29
N GLY A 260 -19.71 -21.56 -3.05
CA GLY A 260 -18.97 -21.05 -4.21
C GLY A 260 -17.68 -21.82 -4.52
N ALA A 261 -16.64 -21.06 -4.86
CA ALA A 261 -15.27 -21.55 -4.95
C ALA A 261 -14.32 -20.47 -4.42
N ALA A 262 -13.25 -20.89 -3.75
CA ALA A 262 -12.23 -20.06 -3.15
C ALA A 262 -10.87 -20.43 -3.75
N VAL A 263 -10.10 -19.45 -4.21
CA VAL A 263 -8.80 -19.68 -4.87
C VAL A 263 -7.67 -19.10 -4.03
N ALA A 264 -6.73 -19.93 -3.61
CA ALA A 264 -5.46 -19.50 -3.02
C ALA A 264 -4.36 -19.47 -4.09
N THR A 265 -3.46 -18.48 -4.00
CA THR A 265 -2.33 -18.34 -4.93
C THR A 265 -1.02 -18.72 -4.26
N VAL A 266 -0.33 -19.72 -4.81
CA VAL A 266 1.00 -20.14 -4.35
C VAL A 266 2.05 -19.67 -5.35
N THR A 267 2.83 -18.66 -4.99
CA THR A 267 4.03 -18.29 -5.73
C THR A 267 5.09 -19.38 -5.56
N LEU A 268 5.50 -19.99 -6.65
CA LEU A 268 6.55 -21.01 -6.65
C LEU A 268 7.92 -20.35 -6.76
N VAL A 269 8.86 -20.76 -5.91
CA VAL A 269 10.23 -20.23 -5.91
C VAL A 269 11.27 -21.34 -6.01
N VAL A 270 12.39 -21.03 -6.63
CA VAL A 270 13.60 -21.88 -6.56
C VAL A 270 14.27 -21.61 -5.20
N PRO A 271 14.67 -22.64 -4.43
CA PRO A 271 15.38 -22.44 -3.16
C PRO A 271 16.60 -21.53 -3.31
N GLN A 272 16.79 -20.62 -2.35
CA GLN A 272 17.95 -19.73 -2.36
C GLN A 272 19.25 -20.55 -2.26
N THR A 273 20.23 -20.24 -3.11
CA THR A 273 21.55 -20.90 -3.10
C THR A 273 22.65 -19.85 -3.07
N ILE A 274 23.79 -20.16 -2.47
CA ILE A 274 24.97 -19.28 -2.41
C ILE A 274 26.20 -20.06 -2.87
N SER A 275 27.01 -19.46 -3.72
CA SER A 275 28.24 -20.07 -4.24
C SER A 275 29.41 -19.09 -4.20
N PRO A 276 30.58 -19.48 -3.66
CA PRO A 276 30.85 -20.76 -3.00
C PRO A 276 30.17 -20.86 -1.62
N VAL A 277 29.84 -22.06 -1.16
CA VAL A 277 29.27 -22.29 0.20
C VAL A 277 30.31 -22.14 1.31
N SER A 278 31.59 -22.11 0.98
CA SER A 278 32.67 -21.76 1.90
C SER A 278 33.87 -21.18 1.16
N ALA A 279 34.65 -20.33 1.83
CA ALA A 279 35.87 -19.75 1.28
C ALA A 279 36.97 -19.63 2.35
N SER A 280 38.20 -19.40 1.91
CA SER A 280 39.32 -19.01 2.78
C SER A 280 39.94 -17.74 2.22
N VAL A 281 39.83 -16.64 2.97
CA VAL A 281 40.16 -15.29 2.50
C VAL A 281 41.19 -14.68 3.46
N LYS A 282 42.22 -14.04 2.90
CA LYS A 282 43.21 -13.33 3.71
C LYS A 282 42.60 -12.04 4.27
N LEU A 283 43.05 -11.58 5.44
CA LEU A 283 42.65 -10.28 5.99
C LEU A 283 42.88 -9.16 4.94
N GLY A 284 41.90 -8.27 4.76
CA GLY A 284 41.91 -7.23 3.74
C GLY A 284 41.67 -7.68 2.28
N ALA A 285 41.61 -8.98 1.98
CA ALA A 285 41.33 -9.49 0.63
C ALA A 285 39.82 -9.63 0.37
N THR A 286 39.45 -9.72 -0.91
CA THR A 286 38.05 -9.87 -1.34
C THR A 286 37.72 -11.29 -1.82
N GLN A 287 36.44 -11.64 -1.78
CA GLN A 287 35.88 -12.87 -2.36
C GLN A 287 34.49 -12.59 -2.93
N GLN A 288 34.27 -12.95 -4.19
CA GLN A 288 32.95 -12.86 -4.80
C GLN A 288 32.08 -14.06 -4.37
N PHE A 289 30.86 -13.76 -3.93
CA PHE A 289 29.78 -14.73 -3.75
C PHE A 289 28.67 -14.45 -4.76
N SER A 290 28.03 -15.50 -5.26
CA SER A 290 26.92 -15.43 -6.20
C SER A 290 25.71 -16.13 -5.63
N SER A 291 24.57 -15.44 -5.65
CA SER A 291 23.27 -15.97 -5.20
C SER A 291 22.18 -15.42 -6.13
N PRO A 292 21.67 -16.22 -7.08
CA PRO A 292 20.67 -15.76 -8.04
C PRO A 292 19.40 -15.26 -7.32
N GLY A 293 18.93 -14.06 -7.69
CA GLY A 293 17.74 -13.45 -7.09
C GLY A 293 17.90 -12.97 -5.64
N ALA A 294 19.10 -12.95 -5.07
CA ALA A 294 19.32 -12.35 -3.76
C ALA A 294 19.06 -10.83 -3.80
N THR A 295 18.19 -10.35 -2.91
CA THR A 295 17.85 -8.94 -2.74
C THR A 295 18.61 -8.28 -1.58
N ASN A 296 19.20 -9.08 -0.68
CA ASN A 296 20.01 -8.58 0.43
C ASN A 296 21.20 -9.51 0.71
N TRP A 297 22.32 -8.91 1.15
CA TRP A 297 23.58 -9.58 1.49
C TRP A 297 24.11 -9.05 2.82
N THR A 298 24.46 -9.94 3.75
CA THR A 298 25.07 -9.58 5.04
C THR A 298 26.32 -10.40 5.32
N ALA A 299 27.22 -9.86 6.14
CA ALA A 299 28.45 -10.52 6.58
C ALA A 299 28.65 -10.30 8.09
N SER A 300 29.03 -11.35 8.84
CA SER A 300 29.21 -11.25 10.30
C SER A 300 30.53 -10.58 10.73
N SER A 301 31.47 -10.35 9.81
CA SER A 301 32.74 -9.65 10.02
C SER A 301 33.33 -9.28 8.66
N GLY A 302 33.82 -8.05 8.49
CA GLY A 302 34.14 -7.48 7.17
C GLY A 302 32.94 -6.78 6.53
N THR A 303 33.00 -6.48 5.24
CA THR A 303 31.90 -5.84 4.49
C THR A 303 31.50 -6.68 3.29
N ILE A 304 30.26 -6.57 2.82
CA ILE A 304 29.80 -7.22 1.58
C ILE A 304 28.96 -6.24 0.76
N SER A 305 29.18 -6.21 -0.55
CA SER A 305 28.41 -5.37 -1.45
C SER A 305 27.04 -5.97 -1.77
N ALA A 306 26.09 -5.14 -2.23
CA ALA A 306 24.79 -5.60 -2.73
C ALA A 306 24.88 -6.57 -3.93
N LYS A 307 26.07 -6.70 -4.55
CA LYS A 307 26.37 -7.68 -5.61
C LYS A 307 27.14 -8.91 -5.10
N GLY A 308 27.24 -9.13 -3.79
CA GLY A 308 27.88 -10.30 -3.19
C GLY A 308 29.41 -10.26 -3.12
N LEU A 309 30.07 -9.13 -3.36
CA LEU A 309 31.52 -9.00 -3.20
C LEU A 309 31.86 -8.78 -1.72
N PHE A 310 32.37 -9.82 -1.06
CA PHE A 310 32.85 -9.75 0.33
C PHE A 310 34.27 -9.17 0.39
N THR A 311 34.55 -8.35 1.40
CA THR A 311 35.87 -7.85 1.77
C THR A 311 36.16 -8.25 3.22
N ALA A 312 37.20 -9.04 3.43
CA ALA A 312 37.62 -9.46 4.75
C ALA A 312 38.13 -8.26 5.57
N SER A 313 37.78 -8.23 6.87
CA SER A 313 38.32 -7.24 7.82
C SER A 313 39.86 -7.25 7.82
N MET A 314 40.45 -6.10 8.11
CA MET A 314 41.89 -5.95 8.36
C MET A 314 42.32 -6.58 9.70
N THR A 315 41.37 -6.74 10.63
CA THR A 315 41.57 -7.41 11.93
C THR A 315 40.83 -8.75 11.97
N ARG A 316 41.47 -9.80 12.50
CA ARG A 316 40.84 -11.13 12.60
C ARG A 316 39.86 -11.16 13.79
N PRO A 317 38.57 -11.51 13.60
CA PRO A 317 37.65 -11.74 14.71
C PRO A 317 38.09 -12.95 15.54
N ALA A 318 37.66 -13.00 16.80
CA ALA A 318 38.01 -14.09 17.72
C ALA A 318 37.62 -15.49 17.21
N SER A 319 36.51 -15.59 16.47
CA SER A 319 36.04 -16.82 15.79
C SER A 319 36.98 -17.33 14.69
N GLY A 320 37.87 -16.49 14.15
CA GLY A 320 38.67 -16.79 12.96
C GLY A 320 37.86 -16.95 11.66
N THR A 321 36.55 -16.68 11.68
CA THR A 321 35.62 -16.86 10.55
C THR A 321 34.60 -15.72 10.43
N ALA A 322 34.08 -15.53 9.23
CA ALA A 322 32.95 -14.66 8.92
C ALA A 322 31.86 -15.47 8.20
N THR A 323 30.58 -15.27 8.54
CA THR A 323 29.44 -15.88 7.86
C THR A 323 28.82 -14.88 6.91
N ILE A 324 28.69 -15.26 5.64
CA ILE A 324 28.01 -14.50 4.60
C ILE A 324 26.60 -15.05 4.45
N THR A 325 25.58 -14.20 4.35
CA THR A 325 24.20 -14.63 4.11
C THR A 325 23.60 -13.84 2.96
N ALA A 326 23.07 -14.56 1.96
CA ALA A 326 22.27 -14.01 0.89
C ALA A 326 20.79 -14.31 1.15
N LYS A 327 19.93 -13.30 1.08
CA LYS A 327 18.47 -13.44 1.24
C LYS A 327 17.78 -13.00 -0.05
N GLY A 328 16.79 -13.78 -0.49
CA GLY A 328 16.00 -13.52 -1.69
C GLY A 328 14.63 -14.20 -1.63
N PRO A 329 13.86 -14.21 -2.74
CA PRO A 329 12.53 -14.83 -2.79
C PRO A 329 12.52 -16.32 -2.44
N GLY A 330 13.64 -17.03 -2.63
CA GLY A 330 13.80 -18.45 -2.30
C GLY A 330 14.19 -18.73 -0.84
N GLY A 331 14.18 -17.73 0.04
CA GLY A 331 14.64 -17.81 1.43
C GLY A 331 16.04 -17.24 1.65
N SER A 332 16.81 -17.84 2.56
CA SER A 332 18.18 -17.44 2.88
C SER A 332 19.17 -18.57 2.64
N ALA A 333 20.35 -18.24 2.14
CA ALA A 333 21.48 -19.17 1.99
C ALA A 333 22.75 -18.55 2.56
N SER A 334 23.51 -19.33 3.35
CA SER A 334 24.70 -18.84 4.04
C SER A 334 25.98 -19.60 3.64
N ALA A 335 27.11 -18.90 3.65
CA ALA A 335 28.44 -19.43 3.37
C ALA A 335 29.42 -19.05 4.50
N ILE A 336 30.40 -19.93 4.79
CA ILE A 336 31.38 -19.71 5.86
C ILE A 336 32.75 -19.35 5.27
N VAL A 337 33.32 -18.24 5.73
CA VAL A 337 34.61 -17.72 5.29
C VAL A 337 35.64 -17.82 6.40
N LYS A 338 36.71 -18.59 6.18
CA LYS A 338 37.85 -18.66 7.10
C LYS A 338 38.82 -17.51 6.84
N LEU A 339 39.21 -16.79 7.88
CA LEU A 339 40.06 -15.59 7.78
C LEU A 339 41.52 -15.91 8.10
N ILE A 340 42.41 -15.70 7.12
CA ILE A 340 43.83 -16.07 7.19
C ILE A 340 44.70 -14.81 7.41
N ALA A 341 45.52 -14.82 8.46
CA ALA A 341 46.52 -13.77 8.70
C ALA A 341 47.78 -14.01 7.83
N PRO A 342 48.42 -12.98 7.26
CA PRO A 342 49.63 -13.14 6.46
C PRO A 342 50.86 -13.57 7.29
N GLN A 343 51.76 -14.35 6.67
CA GLN A 343 53.11 -14.61 7.18
C GLN A 343 53.97 -13.32 7.13
N ALA A 344 54.95 -13.17 8.03
CA ALA A 344 55.88 -12.03 8.04
C ALA A 344 57.32 -12.46 8.40
N VAL A 345 58.34 -11.77 7.86
CA VAL A 345 59.79 -12.01 8.11
C VAL A 345 60.47 -10.71 8.51
N ALA A 346 61.42 -10.77 9.45
CA ALA A 346 62.27 -9.63 9.82
C ALA A 346 63.75 -10.03 9.94
N PRO A 347 64.72 -9.16 9.56
CA PRO A 347 64.53 -7.92 8.81
C PRO A 347 64.05 -8.20 7.37
N LEU A 348 63.39 -7.23 6.72
CA LEU A 348 62.89 -7.39 5.35
C LEU A 348 63.98 -7.25 4.28
N THR A 349 65.12 -6.60 4.60
CA THR A 349 66.26 -6.45 3.70
C THR A 349 67.58 -6.52 4.44
N ALA A 350 68.63 -7.06 3.80
CA ALA A 350 70.01 -6.99 4.28
C ALA A 350 71.01 -6.88 3.12
N SER A 351 72.19 -6.30 3.35
CA SER A 351 73.32 -6.35 2.41
C SER A 351 74.42 -7.21 3.02
N VAL A 352 74.80 -8.28 2.33
CA VAL A 352 75.71 -9.30 2.86
C VAL A 352 76.85 -9.51 1.87
N MET A 353 78.08 -9.21 2.31
CA MET A 353 79.29 -9.47 1.53
C MET A 353 79.47 -10.98 1.31
N LEU A 354 80.03 -11.37 0.16
CA LEU A 354 80.29 -12.78 -0.16
C LEU A 354 81.06 -13.47 0.99
N GLY A 355 80.57 -14.63 1.41
CA GLY A 355 81.12 -15.42 2.53
C GLY A 355 80.72 -14.99 3.96
N LYS A 356 79.73 -14.11 4.16
CA LYS A 356 79.26 -13.66 5.50
C LYS A 356 77.83 -14.11 5.85
N THR A 357 77.46 -14.03 7.14
CA THR A 357 76.20 -14.58 7.70
C THR A 357 75.31 -13.50 8.32
N GLN A 358 73.98 -13.66 8.23
CA GLN A 358 72.92 -12.77 8.73
C GLN A 358 71.73 -13.59 9.27
N GLN A 359 71.12 -13.21 10.39
CA GLN A 359 69.92 -13.89 10.92
C GLN A 359 68.60 -13.21 10.47
N PHE A 360 67.57 -14.03 10.27
CA PHE A 360 66.16 -13.66 10.02
C PHE A 360 65.22 -14.38 11.01
N THR A 361 64.06 -13.79 11.30
CA THR A 361 63.03 -14.32 12.21
C THR A 361 61.63 -14.28 11.58
N SER A 362 60.77 -15.24 11.94
CA SER A 362 59.38 -15.36 11.45
C SER A 362 58.56 -16.24 12.38
N ALA A 363 57.46 -15.71 12.93
CA ALA A 363 56.60 -16.45 13.87
C ALA A 363 55.76 -17.52 13.14
N GLY A 364 55.74 -18.75 13.65
CA GLY A 364 54.96 -19.85 13.07
C GLY A 364 55.46 -20.37 11.72
N ALA A 365 56.67 -19.99 11.30
CA ALA A 365 57.31 -20.53 10.11
C ALA A 365 57.68 -22.01 10.32
N THR A 366 57.20 -22.88 9.44
CA THR A 366 57.51 -24.32 9.43
C THR A 366 58.71 -24.67 8.56
N SER A 367 59.14 -23.76 7.67
CA SER A 367 60.35 -23.94 6.86
C SER A 367 60.99 -22.62 6.43
N TRP A 368 62.29 -22.67 6.15
CA TRP A 368 63.11 -21.57 5.63
C TRP A 368 63.86 -22.00 4.37
N LYS A 369 64.04 -21.09 3.41
CA LYS A 369 64.79 -21.31 2.17
C LYS A 369 65.52 -20.04 1.73
N ALA A 370 66.73 -20.18 1.19
CA ALA A 370 67.45 -19.11 0.51
C ALA A 370 67.68 -19.48 -0.97
N THR A 371 67.71 -18.50 -1.88
CA THR A 371 67.89 -18.77 -3.32
C THR A 371 69.34 -19.03 -3.75
N ALA A 372 70.33 -18.50 -3.03
CA ALA A 372 71.74 -18.90 -3.14
C ALA A 372 72.41 -18.68 -1.78
N GLY A 373 73.40 -19.51 -1.43
CA GLY A 373 73.90 -19.61 -0.05
C GLY A 373 73.11 -20.64 0.76
N THR A 374 73.29 -20.67 2.07
CA THR A 374 72.61 -21.63 2.97
C THR A 374 71.78 -20.91 4.02
N ILE A 375 70.68 -21.50 4.48
CA ILE A 375 69.90 -21.00 5.62
C ILE A 375 69.47 -22.15 6.54
N THR A 376 69.51 -21.93 7.85
CA THR A 376 69.07 -22.91 8.86
C THR A 376 67.58 -22.83 9.14
N SER A 377 67.02 -23.86 9.78
CA SER A 377 65.63 -23.87 10.28
C SER A 377 65.33 -22.78 11.32
N ALA A 378 66.36 -22.23 11.97
CA ALA A 378 66.28 -21.10 12.89
C ALA A 378 66.50 -19.72 12.20
N GLY A 379 66.59 -19.68 10.86
CA GLY A 379 66.65 -18.45 10.07
C GLY A 379 68.04 -17.82 9.88
N PHE A 380 69.14 -18.51 10.19
CA PHE A 380 70.49 -17.99 9.97
C PHE A 380 70.96 -18.25 8.53
N TYR A 381 71.13 -17.18 7.74
CA TYR A 381 71.53 -17.19 6.33
C TYR A 381 73.02 -16.89 6.13
N THR A 382 73.73 -17.67 5.31
CA THR A 382 75.15 -17.45 4.94
C THR A 382 75.33 -17.29 3.42
N ALA A 383 75.99 -16.21 3.02
CA ALA A 383 76.24 -15.87 1.61
C ALA A 383 77.33 -16.73 0.94
N PRO A 384 77.21 -17.04 -0.37
CA PRO A 384 78.24 -17.74 -1.14
C PRO A 384 79.61 -17.03 -1.13
N ALA A 385 80.69 -17.80 -1.27
CA ALA A 385 82.06 -17.27 -1.32
C ALA A 385 82.44 -16.65 -2.70
N VAL A 386 81.73 -17.02 -3.77
CA VAL A 386 81.89 -16.45 -5.12
C VAL A 386 80.54 -15.85 -5.52
N MET A 387 80.56 -14.75 -6.28
CA MET A 387 79.33 -14.14 -6.81
C MET A 387 78.50 -15.21 -7.54
N PRO A 388 77.26 -15.51 -7.10
CA PRO A 388 76.36 -16.37 -7.86
C PRO A 388 75.72 -15.59 -9.01
N VAL A 389 75.03 -16.29 -9.91
CA VAL A 389 74.40 -15.71 -11.13
C VAL A 389 73.45 -14.52 -10.90
N SER A 390 73.00 -14.31 -9.66
CA SER A 390 72.23 -13.13 -9.25
C SER A 390 72.83 -12.54 -7.97
N LYS A 391 72.97 -11.21 -7.94
CA LYS A 391 73.35 -10.46 -6.73
C LYS A 391 72.23 -10.44 -5.68
N GLY A 392 70.97 -10.55 -6.09
CA GLY A 392 69.83 -10.66 -5.19
C GLY A 392 69.61 -12.11 -4.77
N VAL A 393 69.72 -12.37 -3.46
CA VAL A 393 69.26 -13.58 -2.80
C VAL A 393 67.94 -13.30 -2.10
N THR A 394 66.99 -14.23 -2.15
CA THR A 394 65.74 -14.14 -1.42
C THR A 394 65.75 -15.17 -0.31
N VAL A 395 65.55 -14.72 0.93
CA VAL A 395 65.33 -15.56 2.10
C VAL A 395 63.82 -15.61 2.35
N THR A 396 63.24 -16.80 2.37
CA THR A 396 61.79 -17.02 2.49
C THR A 396 61.49 -17.91 3.68
N ALA A 397 60.60 -17.44 4.56
CA ALA A 397 59.94 -18.25 5.57
C ALA A 397 58.56 -18.66 5.08
N THR A 398 58.16 -19.91 5.30
CA THR A 398 56.82 -20.42 4.94
C THR A 398 56.14 -21.01 6.16
N GLY A 399 54.87 -20.65 6.36
CA GLY A 399 54.00 -21.14 7.41
C GLY A 399 52.54 -21.16 6.95
N SER A 400 51.61 -21.32 7.89
CA SER A 400 50.17 -21.41 7.59
C SER A 400 49.55 -20.10 7.06
N GLY A 401 50.21 -18.95 7.28
CA GLY A 401 49.86 -17.65 6.68
C GLY A 401 50.34 -17.45 5.24
N GLY A 402 50.98 -18.46 4.65
CA GLY A 402 51.67 -18.40 3.36
C GLY A 402 53.19 -18.22 3.53
N SER A 403 53.82 -17.60 2.54
CA SER A 403 55.26 -17.31 2.56
C SER A 403 55.50 -15.80 2.69
N ALA A 404 56.49 -15.43 3.49
CA ALA A 404 57.05 -14.09 3.53
C ALA A 404 58.54 -14.15 3.23
N SER A 405 59.04 -13.12 2.56
CA SER A 405 60.41 -13.08 2.06
C SER A 405 61.12 -11.80 2.44
N ALA A 406 62.42 -11.92 2.69
CA ALA A 406 63.37 -10.83 2.81
C ALA A 406 64.37 -10.88 1.65
N THR A 407 64.83 -9.71 1.20
CA THR A 407 65.80 -9.57 0.11
C THR A 407 67.20 -9.32 0.65
N VAL A 408 68.15 -10.13 0.22
CA VAL A 408 69.57 -10.01 0.55
C VAL A 408 70.36 -9.60 -0.68
N THR A 409 71.16 -8.54 -0.59
CA THR A 409 72.00 -8.06 -1.70
C THR A 409 73.47 -8.44 -1.49
N LEU A 410 74.04 -9.17 -2.46
CA LEU A 410 75.45 -9.52 -2.60
C LEU A 410 76.16 -8.52 -3.55
N VAL A 411 77.49 -8.34 -3.47
CA VAL A 411 78.20 -7.22 -4.16
C VAL A 411 79.40 -7.70 -5.05
N GLY A 412 79.48 -7.27 -6.35
CA GLY A 412 80.49 -7.63 -7.40
C GLY A 412 80.23 -7.10 -8.86
N THR A 413 81.01 -7.44 -9.93
CA THR A 413 80.98 -6.85 -11.34
C THR A 413 81.49 -7.75 -12.52
N GLN A 414 81.32 -7.37 -13.83
CA GLN A 414 81.68 -8.12 -15.09
C GLN A 414 81.86 -7.23 -16.37
N VAL A 415 82.51 -7.68 -17.49
CA VAL A 415 82.79 -6.93 -18.78
C VAL A 415 83.02 -7.80 -20.09
N ILE A 416 82.90 -7.25 -21.33
CA ILE A 416 83.07 -7.90 -22.69
C ILE A 416 83.96 -7.10 -23.69
N SER A 417 84.53 -7.72 -24.73
CA SER A 417 85.20 -7.06 -25.90
C SER A 417 85.25 -7.96 -27.18
N PRO A 418 85.35 -7.43 -28.42
CA PRO A 418 85.09 -6.05 -28.85
C PRO A 418 83.58 -5.74 -28.84
N VAL A 419 83.20 -4.48 -29.07
CA VAL A 419 81.82 -4.01 -28.83
C VAL A 419 80.97 -3.83 -30.11
N THR A 420 81.57 -3.69 -31.29
CA THR A 420 80.83 -3.46 -32.56
C THR A 420 81.58 -3.94 -33.80
N VAL A 421 80.87 -4.56 -34.76
CA VAL A 421 81.39 -5.09 -36.06
C VAL A 421 80.32 -4.95 -37.18
N SER A 422 80.70 -5.06 -38.45
CA SER A 422 79.78 -5.28 -39.59
C SER A 422 80.28 -6.44 -40.44
N LEU A 423 79.39 -7.30 -40.95
CA LEU A 423 79.77 -8.62 -41.46
C LEU A 423 78.91 -9.03 -42.68
N ALA A 424 79.52 -9.69 -43.67
CA ALA A 424 78.75 -10.26 -44.78
C ALA A 424 78.05 -11.55 -44.37
N LEU A 425 76.96 -11.92 -45.06
CA LEU A 425 76.26 -13.19 -44.84
C LEU A 425 77.23 -14.38 -44.95
N GLY A 426 77.15 -15.32 -44.00
CA GLY A 426 78.02 -16.50 -43.94
C GLY A 426 79.47 -16.29 -43.47
N LYS A 427 79.85 -15.14 -42.90
CA LYS A 427 81.20 -14.87 -42.34
C LYS A 427 81.23 -14.81 -40.81
N SER A 428 82.42 -14.85 -40.17
CA SER A 428 82.60 -15.07 -38.72
C SER A 428 83.50 -14.04 -38.01
N GLN A 429 83.36 -13.90 -36.68
CA GLN A 429 84.07 -12.94 -35.80
C GLN A 429 84.16 -13.46 -34.34
N GLN A 430 85.29 -13.29 -33.66
CA GLN A 430 85.50 -13.69 -32.24
C GLN A 430 85.23 -12.55 -31.24
N PHE A 431 84.68 -12.89 -30.06
CA PHE A 431 84.48 -12.03 -28.88
C PHE A 431 85.02 -12.70 -27.59
N THR A 432 85.35 -11.92 -26.55
CA THR A 432 85.86 -12.41 -25.26
C THR A 432 85.27 -11.68 -24.04
N SER A 433 85.15 -12.39 -22.91
CA SER A 433 84.62 -11.88 -21.64
C SER A 433 85.06 -12.82 -20.51
N ALA A 434 85.85 -12.32 -19.56
CA ALA A 434 86.35 -13.12 -18.45
C ALA A 434 85.22 -13.45 -17.48
N GLY A 435 85.03 -14.72 -17.14
CA GLY A 435 83.98 -15.19 -16.23
C GLY A 435 82.57 -15.24 -16.84
N ALA A 436 82.42 -15.02 -18.14
CA ALA A 436 81.17 -15.30 -18.84
C ALA A 436 80.91 -16.81 -18.88
N THR A 437 79.76 -17.23 -18.35
CA THR A 437 79.28 -18.61 -18.37
C THR A 437 78.44 -18.92 -19.61
N SER A 438 77.97 -17.88 -20.32
CA SER A 438 77.17 -18.06 -21.53
C SER A 438 77.39 -16.93 -22.55
N TRP A 439 77.21 -17.30 -23.81
CA TRP A 439 77.30 -16.45 -24.99
C TRP A 439 76.05 -16.65 -25.85
N SER A 440 75.50 -15.57 -26.39
CA SER A 440 74.34 -15.60 -27.28
C SER A 440 74.43 -14.57 -28.41
N ALA A 441 73.77 -14.86 -29.53
CA ALA A 441 73.66 -14.00 -30.70
C ALA A 441 72.19 -13.95 -31.15
N SER A 442 71.65 -12.78 -31.49
CA SER A 442 70.22 -12.63 -31.83
C SER A 442 69.81 -13.18 -33.21
N ALA A 443 70.77 -13.46 -34.09
CA ALA A 443 70.63 -14.31 -35.28
C ALA A 443 72.03 -14.79 -35.69
N GLY A 444 72.13 -15.84 -36.50
CA GLY A 444 73.41 -16.53 -36.77
C GLY A 444 73.75 -17.51 -35.63
N THR A 445 75.00 -17.93 -35.53
CA THR A 445 75.47 -18.87 -34.50
C THR A 445 76.64 -18.30 -33.72
N ILE A 446 76.69 -18.51 -32.41
CA ILE A 446 77.88 -18.19 -31.59
C ILE A 446 78.28 -19.40 -30.74
N THR A 447 79.58 -19.66 -30.63
CA THR A 447 80.10 -20.73 -29.76
C THR A 447 80.08 -20.32 -28.29
N SER A 448 80.14 -21.31 -27.39
CA SER A 448 80.33 -21.10 -25.94
C SER A 448 81.63 -20.38 -25.56
N THR A 449 82.57 -20.24 -26.51
CA THR A 449 83.83 -19.49 -26.37
C THR A 449 83.78 -18.10 -27.00
N GLY A 450 82.66 -17.69 -27.61
CA GLY A 450 82.45 -16.35 -28.17
C GLY A 450 82.73 -16.18 -29.68
N LEU A 451 82.88 -17.26 -30.46
CA LEU A 451 83.05 -17.16 -31.92
C LEU A 451 81.70 -17.09 -32.63
N TYR A 452 81.36 -15.94 -33.19
CA TYR A 452 80.11 -15.65 -33.92
C TYR A 452 80.24 -15.91 -35.43
N THR A 453 79.17 -16.38 -36.08
CA THR A 453 79.03 -16.56 -37.54
C THR A 453 77.67 -16.07 -38.02
N ALA A 454 77.65 -15.23 -39.06
CA ALA A 454 76.44 -14.68 -39.66
C ALA A 454 75.64 -15.73 -40.45
N PRO A 455 74.29 -15.63 -40.51
CA PRO A 455 73.45 -16.49 -41.33
C PRO A 455 73.82 -16.45 -42.82
N GLY A 456 73.52 -17.53 -43.55
CA GLY A 456 73.68 -17.59 -45.01
C GLY A 456 72.59 -16.86 -45.81
N THR A 457 71.49 -16.47 -45.18
CA THR A 457 70.37 -15.73 -45.78
C THR A 457 70.13 -14.41 -45.07
N ALA A 458 69.62 -13.42 -45.82
CA ALA A 458 69.25 -12.10 -45.30
C ALA A 458 68.19 -12.22 -44.19
N ILE A 459 68.37 -11.48 -43.11
CA ILE A 459 67.40 -11.39 -42.00
C ILE A 459 66.68 -10.04 -42.04
N SER A 460 65.41 -10.02 -41.64
CA SER A 460 64.55 -8.84 -41.79
C SER A 460 65.02 -7.57 -41.06
N SER A 461 65.83 -7.70 -39.99
CA SER A 461 66.35 -6.55 -39.22
C SER A 461 67.67 -5.98 -39.75
N GLY A 462 68.43 -6.75 -40.54
CA GLY A 462 69.81 -6.43 -40.89
C GLY A 462 70.78 -6.24 -39.69
N MET A 463 70.44 -6.62 -38.46
CA MET A 463 71.29 -6.42 -37.28
C MET A 463 71.21 -7.56 -36.26
N VAL A 464 72.35 -7.85 -35.63
CA VAL A 464 72.55 -8.91 -34.64
C VAL A 464 73.23 -8.34 -33.38
N THR A 465 72.78 -8.74 -32.20
CA THR A 465 73.41 -8.41 -30.91
C THR A 465 74.04 -9.66 -30.30
N ILE A 466 75.27 -9.52 -29.81
CA ILE A 466 76.04 -10.54 -29.08
C ILE A 466 75.99 -10.20 -27.59
N THR A 467 75.78 -11.19 -26.72
CA THR A 467 75.78 -11.00 -25.26
C THR A 467 76.67 -12.02 -24.57
N ALA A 468 77.56 -11.55 -23.71
CA ALA A 468 78.27 -12.38 -22.74
C ALA A 468 77.64 -12.18 -21.35
N THR A 469 77.27 -13.27 -20.68
CA THR A 469 76.69 -13.21 -19.33
C THR A 469 77.50 -14.06 -18.37
N GLY A 470 77.88 -13.46 -17.25
CA GLY A 470 78.51 -14.12 -16.11
C GLY A 470 77.88 -13.64 -14.80
N ALA A 471 78.38 -14.15 -13.68
CA ALA A 471 77.76 -13.92 -12.37
C ALA A 471 77.79 -12.46 -11.90
N GLY A 472 78.78 -11.67 -12.32
CA GLY A 472 78.88 -10.25 -11.99
C GLY A 472 77.96 -9.34 -12.82
N GLY A 473 77.29 -9.88 -13.83
CA GLY A 473 76.39 -9.18 -14.76
C GLY A 473 76.59 -9.62 -16.23
N SER A 474 75.83 -8.99 -17.13
CA SER A 474 75.96 -9.17 -18.58
C SER A 474 76.64 -7.97 -19.24
N ALA A 475 77.30 -8.21 -20.38
CA ALA A 475 77.84 -7.17 -21.24
C ALA A 475 77.65 -7.56 -22.72
N THR A 476 77.44 -6.58 -23.61
CA THR A 476 76.93 -6.79 -24.98
C THR A 476 77.79 -6.16 -26.08
N ALA A 477 77.72 -6.71 -27.29
CA ALA A 477 78.32 -6.19 -28.52
C ALA A 477 77.36 -6.31 -29.73
N LYS A 478 77.63 -5.68 -30.89
CA LYS A 478 76.67 -5.56 -32.01
C LYS A 478 77.28 -5.82 -33.42
N VAL A 479 76.50 -6.41 -34.34
CA VAL A 479 76.87 -6.79 -35.73
C VAL A 479 75.77 -6.42 -36.75
N THR A 480 76.10 -6.18 -38.04
CA THR A 480 75.17 -5.69 -39.10
C THR A 480 75.26 -6.50 -40.42
N LEU A 481 74.12 -6.74 -41.13
CA LEU A 481 73.86 -7.63 -42.30
C LEU A 481 72.78 -7.06 -43.32
N PRO A 482 72.55 -7.64 -44.54
CA PRO A 482 71.51 -7.21 -45.54
C PRO A 482 70.07 -7.84 -45.44
N SER A 483 69.05 -7.38 -46.22
CA SER A 483 67.57 -7.58 -46.03
C SER A 483 66.65 -7.93 -47.28
N THR A 484 65.33 -8.17 -47.09
CA THR A 484 64.28 -8.62 -48.10
C THR A 484 62.90 -7.86 -48.06
N GLN A 485 61.98 -8.08 -49.05
CA GLN A 485 60.74 -7.28 -49.36
C GLN A 485 59.39 -7.80 -48.75
N THR A 486 58.40 -6.91 -48.48
CA THR A 486 57.06 -7.23 -47.87
C THR A 486 55.88 -6.35 -48.35
N ILE A 487 54.59 -6.69 -48.11
CA ILE A 487 53.37 -5.89 -48.44
C ILE A 487 52.30 -5.93 -47.32
N SER A 488 51.49 -4.88 -47.15
CA SER A 488 50.36 -4.82 -46.20
C SER A 488 49.26 -3.82 -46.64
N PRO A 489 47.95 -4.04 -46.36
CA PRO A 489 47.35 -5.25 -45.82
C PRO A 489 47.42 -6.41 -46.83
N THR A 490 47.23 -7.65 -46.37
CA THR A 490 47.26 -8.84 -47.24
C THR A 490 45.89 -9.18 -47.84
N SER A 491 44.80 -8.58 -47.37
CA SER A 491 43.49 -8.64 -48.05
C SER A 491 42.55 -7.47 -47.72
N ALA A 492 41.51 -7.24 -48.53
CA ALA A 492 40.47 -6.21 -48.34
C ALA A 492 39.13 -6.57 -49.04
N SER A 493 38.06 -5.83 -48.75
CA SER A 493 36.77 -5.88 -49.46
C SER A 493 36.23 -4.47 -49.71
N ILE A 494 35.81 -4.16 -50.94
CA ILE A 494 35.42 -2.79 -51.35
C ILE A 494 34.33 -2.77 -52.42
N TYR A 495 33.52 -1.71 -52.46
CA TYR A 495 32.50 -1.50 -53.50
C TYR A 495 33.12 -1.04 -54.83
N LEU A 496 32.45 -1.30 -55.95
CA LEU A 496 32.84 -0.81 -57.28
C LEU A 496 33.04 0.72 -57.25
N GLY A 497 34.15 1.21 -57.82
CA GLY A 497 34.54 2.61 -57.80
C GLY A 497 35.17 3.15 -56.50
N ALA A 498 35.25 2.37 -55.42
CA ALA A 498 35.92 2.77 -54.18
C ALA A 498 37.45 2.58 -54.23
N THR A 499 38.19 3.17 -53.29
CA THR A 499 39.67 3.09 -53.22
C THR A 499 40.18 2.44 -51.93
N GLN A 500 41.38 1.86 -51.97
CA GLN A 500 42.08 1.23 -50.83
C GLN A 500 43.60 1.39 -50.98
N LEU A 501 44.31 1.72 -49.89
CA LEU A 501 45.78 1.82 -49.88
C LEU A 501 46.45 0.52 -49.44
N PHE A 502 47.55 0.17 -50.11
CA PHE A 502 48.52 -0.88 -49.77
C PHE A 502 49.92 -0.26 -49.65
N VAL A 503 50.77 -0.82 -48.78
CA VAL A 503 52.11 -0.31 -48.47
C VAL A 503 53.15 -1.43 -48.60
N SER A 504 54.23 -1.16 -49.32
CA SER A 504 55.38 -2.05 -49.52
C SER A 504 56.67 -1.22 -49.54
N PRO A 505 57.42 -1.12 -48.42
CA PRO A 505 58.60 -0.26 -48.35
C PRO A 505 59.71 -0.72 -49.30
N GLY A 506 60.14 0.13 -50.23
CA GLY A 506 61.17 -0.22 -51.22
C GLY A 506 60.66 -0.92 -52.50
N ALA A 507 59.33 -1.05 -52.68
CA ALA A 507 58.77 -1.50 -53.94
C ALA A 507 59.00 -0.46 -55.06
N THR A 508 59.57 -0.90 -56.17
CA THR A 508 59.82 -0.11 -57.39
C THR A 508 58.68 -0.25 -58.41
N SER A 509 57.81 -1.26 -58.28
CA SER A 509 56.61 -1.41 -59.13
C SER A 509 55.43 -2.07 -58.41
N TRP A 510 54.23 -1.79 -58.92
CA TRP A 510 52.94 -2.26 -58.41
C TRP A 510 52.03 -2.71 -59.56
N THR A 511 51.26 -3.78 -59.38
CA THR A 511 50.26 -4.27 -60.36
C THR A 511 48.97 -4.74 -59.69
N ALA A 512 47.86 -4.70 -60.44
CA ALA A 512 46.54 -5.18 -60.03
C ALA A 512 45.90 -6.01 -61.16
N THR A 513 45.17 -7.08 -60.85
CA THR A 513 44.55 -7.94 -61.88
C THR A 513 43.22 -7.42 -62.44
N ALA A 514 42.53 -6.52 -61.73
CA ALA A 514 41.35 -5.78 -62.20
C ALA A 514 41.23 -4.46 -61.43
N GLY A 515 40.79 -3.38 -62.07
CA GLY A 515 40.91 -2.02 -61.52
C GLY A 515 42.28 -1.39 -61.81
N THR A 516 42.65 -0.33 -61.12
CA THR A 516 43.95 0.35 -61.28
C THR A 516 44.69 0.46 -59.94
N ILE A 517 46.02 0.39 -59.96
CA ILE A 517 46.85 0.70 -58.79
C ILE A 517 48.01 1.60 -59.16
N LEU A 518 48.29 2.61 -58.33
CA LEU A 518 49.45 3.48 -58.47
C LEU A 518 50.03 3.81 -57.09
N ALA A 519 51.34 3.63 -56.91
CA ALA A 519 52.05 3.88 -55.65
C ALA A 519 51.36 3.25 -54.40
N GLY A 520 50.76 2.08 -54.56
CA GLY A 520 50.02 1.37 -53.51
C GLY A 520 48.53 1.73 -53.39
N VAL A 521 48.04 2.84 -53.97
CA VAL A 521 46.61 3.19 -53.96
C VAL A 521 45.88 2.44 -55.07
N TYR A 522 45.04 1.48 -54.67
CA TYR A 522 44.15 0.72 -55.54
C TYR A 522 42.79 1.41 -55.70
N VAL A 523 42.23 1.36 -56.91
CA VAL A 523 40.88 1.81 -57.27
C VAL A 523 40.12 0.62 -57.85
N ALA A 524 39.00 0.26 -57.22
CA ALA A 524 38.09 -0.76 -57.70
C ALA A 524 37.49 -0.35 -59.06
N PRO A 525 37.34 -1.27 -60.03
CA PRO A 525 36.71 -0.97 -61.30
C PRO A 525 35.25 -0.52 -61.10
N LEU A 526 34.74 0.31 -62.03
CA LEU A 526 33.34 0.76 -62.01
C LEU A 526 32.34 -0.32 -62.47
N VAL A 527 32.84 -1.42 -63.04
CA VAL A 527 32.06 -2.58 -63.51
C VAL A 527 32.67 -3.84 -62.90
N MET A 528 31.84 -4.78 -62.47
CA MET A 528 32.29 -6.00 -61.81
C MET A 528 33.08 -6.91 -62.78
N PRO A 529 34.33 -7.28 -62.46
CA PRO A 529 35.07 -8.28 -63.23
C PRO A 529 34.50 -9.68 -62.98
N ALA A 530 34.64 -10.58 -63.96
CA ALA A 530 34.08 -11.95 -63.91
C ALA A 530 34.57 -12.81 -62.72
N SER A 531 35.68 -12.44 -62.09
CA SER A 531 36.25 -13.06 -60.88
C SER A 531 35.62 -12.61 -59.56
N GLY A 532 34.81 -11.55 -59.55
CA GLY A 532 34.31 -10.90 -58.32
C GLY A 532 35.39 -10.30 -57.41
N SER A 533 36.65 -10.28 -57.85
CA SER A 533 37.83 -9.99 -57.01
C SER A 533 39.03 -9.54 -57.84
N ALA A 534 40.03 -8.93 -57.19
CA ALA A 534 41.30 -8.48 -57.76
C ALA A 534 42.48 -8.84 -56.85
N THR A 535 43.67 -9.02 -57.41
CA THR A 535 44.92 -9.33 -56.69
C THR A 535 45.93 -8.21 -56.93
N ILE A 536 46.59 -7.77 -55.87
CA ILE A 536 47.59 -6.69 -55.84
C ILE A 536 48.98 -7.29 -55.63
N THR A 537 49.99 -6.82 -56.37
CA THR A 537 51.40 -7.23 -56.18
C THR A 537 52.33 -6.03 -56.14
N ALA A 538 53.33 -6.08 -55.26
CA ALA A 538 54.42 -5.11 -55.14
C ALA A 538 55.78 -5.81 -55.32
N THR A 539 56.68 -5.19 -56.08
CA THR A 539 58.01 -5.74 -56.39
C THR A 539 59.10 -4.70 -56.12
N GLY A 540 60.20 -5.11 -55.49
CA GLY A 540 61.33 -4.24 -55.14
C GLY A 540 62.66 -5.00 -55.09
N ALA A 541 63.73 -4.33 -54.66
CA ALA A 541 65.09 -4.88 -54.68
C ALA A 541 65.28 -6.14 -53.80
N GLY A 542 64.37 -6.37 -52.84
CA GLY A 542 64.36 -7.55 -51.98
C GLY A 542 63.37 -8.66 -52.37
N GLY A 543 62.77 -8.63 -53.56
CA GLY A 543 61.79 -9.62 -54.04
C GLY A 543 60.40 -9.03 -54.35
N SER A 544 59.36 -9.87 -54.33
CA SER A 544 57.95 -9.50 -54.58
C SER A 544 57.01 -10.03 -53.50
N ALA A 545 55.88 -9.34 -53.26
CA ALA A 545 54.84 -9.74 -52.31
C ALA A 545 53.43 -9.32 -52.79
N SER A 546 52.37 -10.05 -52.42
CA SER A 546 51.00 -9.88 -52.97
C SER A 546 49.86 -9.91 -51.92
N ALA A 547 48.69 -9.39 -52.28
CA ALA A 547 47.47 -9.26 -51.47
C ALA A 547 46.17 -9.42 -52.31
N THR A 548 45.01 -9.73 -51.70
CA THR A 548 43.74 -10.06 -52.41
C THR A 548 42.54 -9.18 -52.01
N VAL A 549 41.71 -8.77 -52.97
CA VAL A 549 40.59 -7.82 -52.80
C VAL A 549 39.27 -8.39 -53.34
N SER A 550 38.19 -8.37 -52.55
CA SER A 550 36.83 -8.73 -52.98
C SER A 550 35.98 -7.50 -53.36
N LEU A 551 35.12 -7.62 -54.38
CA LEU A 551 34.36 -6.49 -54.95
C LEU A 551 32.82 -6.61 -54.77
N LEU A 552 32.13 -5.50 -54.48
CA LEU A 552 30.70 -5.44 -54.15
C LEU A 552 29.90 -4.40 -54.97
N GLY A 553 28.60 -4.63 -55.20
CA GLY A 553 27.65 -3.70 -55.86
C GLY A 553 26.29 -3.62 -55.14
N THR A 554 25.42 -2.66 -55.51
CA THR A 554 24.22 -2.32 -54.71
C THR A 554 22.98 -1.91 -55.54
N GLN A 555 21.81 -2.47 -55.23
CA GLN A 555 20.48 -2.05 -55.70
C GLN A 555 19.86 -1.03 -54.73
N THR A 556 19.06 -0.06 -55.21
CA THR A 556 18.41 0.98 -54.38
C THR A 556 16.92 1.18 -54.74
N ILE A 557 16.11 1.69 -53.81
CA ILE A 557 14.68 1.97 -54.00
C ILE A 557 14.31 3.30 -53.31
N LEU A 558 13.46 4.11 -53.95
CA LEU A 558 13.04 5.41 -53.42
C LEU A 558 11.54 5.68 -53.72
N PRO A 559 10.75 6.27 -52.80
CA PRO A 559 11.09 6.54 -51.39
C PRO A 559 11.31 5.24 -50.59
N THR A 560 12.07 5.29 -49.51
CA THR A 560 12.36 4.13 -48.65
C THR A 560 11.24 3.83 -47.64
N SER A 561 10.34 4.79 -47.38
CA SER A 561 9.11 4.59 -46.62
C SER A 561 8.00 5.57 -47.06
N VAL A 562 6.73 5.19 -46.86
CA VAL A 562 5.56 6.05 -47.11
C VAL A 562 4.37 5.67 -46.22
N SER A 563 3.49 6.64 -45.92
CA SER A 563 2.17 6.39 -45.33
C SER A 563 1.06 6.68 -46.35
N LEU A 564 0.09 5.78 -46.49
CA LEU A 564 -1.01 5.89 -47.44
C LEU A 564 -2.36 5.54 -46.78
N ALA A 565 -3.44 6.15 -47.25
CA ALA A 565 -4.80 5.69 -46.93
C ALA A 565 -5.13 4.37 -47.67
N LEU A 566 -6.16 3.65 -47.21
CA LEU A 566 -6.69 2.47 -47.91
C LEU A 566 -7.08 2.81 -49.36
N GLY A 567 -6.64 2.01 -50.32
CA GLY A 567 -6.79 2.29 -51.76
C GLY A 567 -5.89 3.41 -52.33
N GLY A 568 -5.07 4.08 -51.53
CA GLY A 568 -4.11 5.09 -51.97
C GLY A 568 -2.98 4.53 -52.85
N LYS A 569 -2.33 5.38 -53.64
CA LYS A 569 -1.28 4.99 -54.61
C LYS A 569 0.04 5.72 -54.36
N GLN A 570 1.16 5.03 -54.59
CA GLN A 570 2.51 5.61 -54.53
C GLN A 570 3.37 5.04 -55.66
N GLN A 571 4.12 5.91 -56.35
CA GLN A 571 5.15 5.48 -57.29
C GLN A 571 6.47 5.24 -56.54
N PHE A 572 7.03 4.04 -56.67
CA PHE A 572 8.40 3.74 -56.25
C PHE A 572 9.32 3.70 -57.47
N VAL A 573 10.59 4.05 -57.29
CA VAL A 573 11.60 4.09 -58.36
C VAL A 573 12.84 3.32 -57.92
N SER A 574 13.36 2.47 -58.81
CA SER A 574 14.57 1.69 -58.61
C SER A 574 15.27 1.53 -59.96
N VAL A 575 16.50 2.02 -60.08
CA VAL A 575 17.24 2.01 -61.35
C VAL A 575 17.75 0.60 -61.61
N GLY A 576 17.46 0.05 -62.80
CA GLY A 576 17.86 -1.30 -63.19
C GLY A 576 17.06 -2.43 -62.54
N ALA A 577 15.95 -2.14 -61.86
CA ALA A 577 15.04 -3.18 -61.37
C ALA A 577 14.38 -3.92 -62.54
N THR A 578 14.49 -5.25 -62.52
CA THR A 578 13.88 -6.16 -63.50
C THR A 578 12.58 -6.80 -62.99
N SER A 579 12.31 -6.73 -61.68
CA SER A 579 11.03 -7.14 -61.09
C SER A 579 10.66 -6.32 -59.84
N TRP A 580 9.36 -6.28 -59.58
CA TRP A 580 8.73 -5.58 -58.44
C TRP A 580 7.74 -6.50 -57.75
N THR A 581 7.74 -6.52 -56.42
CA THR A 581 6.77 -7.27 -55.60
C THR A 581 6.31 -6.45 -54.41
N ALA A 582 5.14 -6.78 -53.86
CA ALA A 582 4.61 -6.19 -52.63
C ALA A 582 3.98 -7.27 -51.75
N SER A 583 4.15 -7.20 -50.42
CA SER A 583 3.61 -8.21 -49.50
C SER A 583 2.08 -8.16 -49.32
N ALA A 584 1.45 -7.02 -49.61
CA ALA A 584 -0.01 -6.85 -49.71
C ALA A 584 -0.35 -5.63 -50.59
N GLY A 585 -1.53 -5.64 -51.22
CA GLY A 585 -1.91 -4.67 -52.27
C GLY A 585 -1.45 -5.13 -53.65
N THR A 586 -1.34 -4.20 -54.60
CA THR A 586 -0.84 -4.49 -55.96
C THR A 586 0.26 -3.53 -56.36
N ILE A 587 1.22 -4.00 -57.17
CA ILE A 587 2.28 -3.17 -57.76
C ILE A 587 2.46 -3.50 -59.24
N THR A 588 2.68 -2.48 -60.07
CA THR A 588 2.97 -2.66 -61.50
C THR A 588 4.43 -3.04 -61.74
N SER A 589 4.72 -3.59 -62.92
CA SER A 589 6.11 -3.82 -63.39
C SER A 589 6.96 -2.54 -63.49
N THR A 590 6.33 -1.36 -63.43
CA THR A 590 6.95 -0.04 -63.42
C THR A 590 7.05 0.59 -62.02
N GLY A 591 6.69 -0.13 -60.96
CA GLY A 591 6.84 0.33 -59.57
C GLY A 591 5.68 1.16 -58.99
N LEU A 592 4.53 1.25 -59.68
CA LEU A 592 3.35 1.95 -59.15
C LEU A 592 2.59 1.03 -58.19
N TYR A 593 2.66 1.33 -56.89
CA TYR A 593 1.96 0.61 -55.83
C TYR A 593 0.54 1.16 -55.58
N THR A 594 -0.41 0.28 -55.31
CA THR A 594 -1.76 0.58 -54.82
C THR A 594 -2.03 -0.18 -53.53
N ALA A 595 -2.38 0.55 -52.47
CA ALA A 595 -2.72 -0.01 -51.17
C ALA A 595 -3.99 -0.88 -51.24
N PRO A 596 -4.07 -1.98 -50.47
CA PRO A 596 -5.27 -2.81 -50.40
C PRO A 596 -6.47 -2.01 -49.85
N ALA A 597 -7.68 -2.45 -50.19
CA ALA A 597 -8.93 -1.86 -49.70
C ALA A 597 -9.23 -2.16 -48.22
N THR A 598 -8.53 -3.14 -47.64
CA THR A 598 -8.61 -3.55 -46.23
C THR A 598 -7.20 -3.66 -45.64
N ALA A 599 -7.04 -3.29 -44.37
CA ALA A 599 -5.74 -3.33 -43.71
C ALA A 599 -5.29 -4.78 -43.43
N PRO A 600 -4.11 -5.22 -43.90
CA PRO A 600 -3.58 -6.55 -43.61
C PRO A 600 -2.97 -6.62 -42.20
N SER A 601 -2.87 -7.82 -41.64
CA SER A 601 -2.31 -8.10 -40.31
C SER A 601 -0.77 -8.11 -40.24
N VAL A 602 -0.09 -7.64 -41.30
CA VAL A 602 1.38 -7.61 -41.42
C VAL A 602 1.84 -6.26 -41.97
N SER A 603 3.07 -5.86 -41.66
CA SER A 603 3.71 -4.69 -42.27
C SER A 603 3.84 -4.87 -43.78
N ILE A 604 3.52 -3.83 -44.54
CA ILE A 604 3.58 -3.87 -45.99
C ILE A 604 4.97 -3.47 -46.45
N THR A 605 5.58 -4.31 -47.28
CA THR A 605 6.90 -4.11 -47.87
C THR A 605 6.77 -4.18 -49.39
N VAL A 606 7.36 -3.19 -50.06
CA VAL A 606 7.55 -3.17 -51.52
C VAL A 606 9.02 -3.48 -51.80
N THR A 607 9.30 -4.40 -52.72
CA THR A 607 10.65 -4.84 -53.06
C THR A 607 10.90 -4.71 -54.55
N ALA A 608 12.05 -4.13 -54.90
CA ALA A 608 12.59 -4.07 -56.25
C ALA A 608 13.82 -4.98 -56.35
N SER A 609 13.88 -5.82 -57.37
CA SER A 609 15.00 -6.75 -57.61
C SER A 609 15.60 -6.52 -59.00
N GLY A 610 16.92 -6.62 -59.11
CA GLY A 610 17.66 -6.39 -60.34
C GLY A 610 19.08 -6.98 -60.30
N PRO A 611 19.92 -6.73 -61.32
CA PRO A 611 21.27 -7.28 -61.39
C PRO A 611 22.19 -6.86 -60.24
N GLY A 612 21.87 -5.77 -59.54
CA GLY A 612 22.59 -5.27 -58.36
C GLY A 612 22.12 -5.84 -57.02
N GLY A 613 21.19 -6.80 -57.01
CA GLY A 613 20.59 -7.38 -55.80
C GLY A 613 19.11 -7.00 -55.63
N SER A 614 18.67 -6.82 -54.40
CA SER A 614 17.29 -6.40 -54.08
C SER A 614 17.27 -5.29 -53.04
N ALA A 615 16.31 -4.38 -53.16
CA ALA A 615 16.10 -3.26 -52.24
C ALA A 615 14.60 -3.16 -51.87
N SER A 616 14.31 -2.81 -50.62
CA SER A 616 12.93 -2.78 -50.10
C SER A 616 12.57 -1.45 -49.43
N ALA A 617 11.31 -1.07 -49.55
CA ALA A 617 10.69 0.11 -48.93
C ALA A 617 9.45 -0.30 -48.11
N SER A 618 9.16 0.42 -47.04
CA SER A 618 8.00 0.15 -46.17
C SER A 618 6.78 1.01 -46.49
N VAL A 619 5.59 0.43 -46.38
CA VAL A 619 4.31 1.13 -46.52
C VAL A 619 3.51 0.97 -45.23
N THR A 620 3.06 2.09 -44.67
CA THR A 620 2.20 2.12 -43.48
C THR A 620 0.79 2.57 -43.85
N LEU A 621 -0.23 1.89 -43.32
CA LEU A 621 -1.63 2.25 -43.46
C LEU A 621 -2.20 2.65 -42.08
N PRO A 622 -2.99 3.73 -41.96
CA PRO A 622 -3.66 4.07 -40.71
C PRO A 622 -4.81 3.08 -40.42
N SER A 623 -4.89 2.59 -39.18
CA SER A 623 -5.98 1.70 -38.74
C SER A 623 -7.28 2.48 -38.54
N SER A 624 -8.38 1.98 -39.10
CA SER A 624 -9.67 2.70 -39.20
C SER A 624 -10.74 2.28 -38.18
N SER A 625 -10.43 1.38 -37.23
CA SER A 625 -11.34 0.99 -36.15
C SER A 625 -11.04 1.78 -34.86
N LEU A 626 -11.99 2.61 -34.41
CA LEU A 626 -11.94 3.23 -33.09
C LEU A 626 -11.93 2.15 -32.00
N MET A 627 -10.84 2.08 -31.25
CA MET A 627 -10.60 1.02 -30.27
C MET A 627 -9.89 1.57 -29.05
N VAL A 628 -10.28 1.12 -27.86
CA VAL A 628 -9.52 1.25 -26.62
C VAL A 628 -9.01 -0.13 -26.23
N SER A 629 -7.72 -0.25 -25.95
CA SER A 629 -7.02 -1.54 -25.81
C SER A 629 -6.24 -1.68 -24.51
N SER A 630 -5.96 -0.59 -23.80
CA SER A 630 -5.23 -0.63 -22.54
C SER A 630 -5.50 0.58 -21.66
N VAL A 631 -5.28 0.39 -20.35
CA VAL A 631 -5.18 1.45 -19.34
C VAL A 631 -3.77 1.40 -18.77
N ALA A 632 -3.10 2.54 -18.61
CA ALA A 632 -1.80 2.60 -17.95
C ALA A 632 -1.96 2.19 -16.47
N GLY A 633 -1.15 1.21 -16.04
CA GLY A 633 -1.29 0.54 -14.74
C GLY A 633 -2.18 -0.72 -14.75
N GLY A 634 -2.94 -0.97 -15.82
CA GLY A 634 -3.78 -2.18 -15.97
C GLY A 634 -5.11 -2.16 -15.18
N THR A 635 -5.21 -1.33 -14.14
CA THR A 635 -6.43 -1.07 -13.37
C THR A 635 -6.69 0.44 -13.29
N LEU A 636 -7.91 0.82 -12.91
CA LEU A 636 -8.25 2.17 -12.49
C LEU A 636 -8.28 2.22 -10.95
N PRO A 637 -7.71 3.25 -10.31
CA PRO A 637 -7.94 3.50 -8.88
C PRO A 637 -9.42 3.59 -8.54
N LEU A 638 -9.78 3.17 -7.32
CA LEU A 638 -11.08 3.49 -6.74
C LEU A 638 -11.05 4.93 -6.22
N GLY A 639 -12.18 5.63 -6.31
CA GLY A 639 -12.23 7.06 -6.02
C GLY A 639 -11.87 7.85 -7.27
N ILE A 640 -11.17 8.97 -7.09
CA ILE A 640 -10.72 9.81 -8.19
C ILE A 640 -9.47 9.21 -8.83
N PHE A 641 -9.40 9.22 -10.15
CA PHE A 641 -8.24 8.78 -10.91
C PHE A 641 -7.89 9.75 -12.04
N SER A 642 -6.61 9.75 -12.39
CA SER A 642 -6.07 10.33 -13.62
C SER A 642 -5.09 9.33 -14.21
N THR A 643 -5.27 8.94 -15.48
CA THR A 643 -4.42 7.94 -16.15
C THR A 643 -4.41 8.16 -17.66
N THR A 644 -3.61 7.38 -18.38
CA THR A 644 -3.58 7.36 -19.85
C THR A 644 -4.15 6.04 -20.36
N ILE A 645 -4.99 6.10 -21.40
CA ILE A 645 -5.53 4.93 -22.09
C ILE A 645 -4.97 4.82 -23.50
N GLY A 646 -4.60 3.60 -23.87
CA GLY A 646 -4.06 3.26 -25.19
C GLY A 646 -5.13 2.69 -26.11
N GLY A 647 -4.97 2.91 -27.40
CA GLY A 647 -5.92 2.45 -28.42
C GLY A 647 -5.53 2.87 -29.83
N ALA A 648 -6.53 3.03 -30.70
CA ALA A 648 -6.37 3.59 -32.03
C ALA A 648 -7.66 4.29 -32.51
N GLY A 649 -7.51 5.21 -33.48
CA GLY A 649 -8.62 5.98 -34.04
C GLY A 649 -9.08 7.15 -33.15
N PHE A 650 -8.31 7.53 -32.14
CA PHE A 650 -8.63 8.66 -31.28
C PHE A 650 -8.45 10.00 -32.01
N THR A 651 -9.19 11.03 -31.57
CA THR A 651 -9.21 12.38 -32.14
C THR A 651 -9.32 13.42 -31.02
N SER A 652 -9.17 14.70 -31.36
CA SER A 652 -9.42 15.81 -30.41
C SER A 652 -10.87 15.88 -29.90
N ALA A 653 -11.81 15.20 -30.56
CA ALA A 653 -13.21 15.08 -30.15
C ALA A 653 -13.54 13.75 -29.44
N SER A 654 -12.54 12.93 -29.12
CA SER A 654 -12.75 11.68 -28.38
C SER A 654 -13.21 11.93 -26.95
N VAL A 655 -14.26 11.24 -26.53
CA VAL A 655 -14.73 11.19 -25.13
C VAL A 655 -14.63 9.76 -24.63
N ALA A 656 -13.87 9.53 -23.57
CA ALA A 656 -13.87 8.27 -22.83
C ALA A 656 -15.04 8.24 -21.84
N SER A 657 -15.58 7.05 -21.56
CA SER A 657 -16.61 6.87 -20.54
C SER A 657 -16.45 5.53 -19.81
N ILE A 658 -16.73 5.53 -18.50
CA ILE A 658 -16.74 4.33 -17.66
C ILE A 658 -18.19 4.00 -17.27
N ASN A 659 -18.64 2.78 -17.56
CA ASN A 659 -20.04 2.36 -17.34
C ASN A 659 -21.09 3.34 -17.94
N GLY A 660 -20.74 4.04 -19.02
CA GLY A 660 -21.57 5.08 -19.66
C GLY A 660 -21.45 6.48 -19.07
N VAL A 661 -20.76 6.67 -17.93
CA VAL A 661 -20.46 7.99 -17.36
C VAL A 661 -19.25 8.58 -18.07
N ALA A 662 -19.41 9.76 -18.67
CA ALA A 662 -18.34 10.45 -19.39
C ALA A 662 -17.19 10.85 -18.45
N LEU A 663 -15.95 10.71 -18.94
CA LEU A 663 -14.72 11.08 -18.27
C LEU A 663 -14.14 12.35 -18.91
N ARG A 664 -13.44 13.18 -18.13
CA ARG A 664 -12.68 14.29 -18.70
C ARG A 664 -11.55 13.71 -19.55
N THR A 665 -11.62 13.96 -20.85
CA THR A 665 -10.75 13.33 -21.84
C THR A 665 -9.88 14.38 -22.52
N THR A 666 -8.56 14.17 -22.52
CA THR A 666 -7.58 15.04 -23.16
C THR A 666 -6.84 14.25 -24.23
N TYR A 667 -7.01 14.64 -25.49
CA TYR A 667 -6.31 14.03 -26.61
C TYR A 667 -4.79 14.21 -26.51
N LYS A 668 -4.03 13.12 -26.64
CA LYS A 668 -2.56 13.14 -26.70
C LYS A 668 -2.05 12.73 -28.09
N SER A 669 -2.62 11.66 -28.66
CA SER A 669 -2.34 11.21 -30.03
C SER A 669 -3.46 10.31 -30.54
N ALA A 670 -3.41 9.93 -31.83
CA ALA A 670 -4.38 9.00 -32.43
C ALA A 670 -4.43 7.60 -31.76
N SER A 671 -3.50 7.31 -30.85
CA SER A 671 -3.40 6.07 -30.08
C SER A 671 -3.33 6.27 -28.55
N SER A 672 -3.44 7.52 -28.06
CA SER A 672 -3.36 7.84 -26.63
C SER A 672 -4.30 8.98 -26.21
N LEU A 673 -5.05 8.75 -25.12
CA LEU A 673 -5.86 9.75 -24.42
C LEU A 673 -5.46 9.79 -22.95
N ALA A 674 -5.29 10.99 -22.38
CA ALA A 674 -5.29 11.14 -20.93
C ALA A 674 -6.73 11.29 -20.45
N ILE A 675 -7.13 10.56 -19.41
CA ILE A 675 -8.47 10.56 -18.83
C ILE A 675 -8.41 10.87 -17.35
N SER A 676 -9.39 11.61 -16.84
CA SER A 676 -9.65 11.71 -15.40
C SER A 676 -11.14 11.62 -15.08
N GLY A 677 -11.45 11.12 -13.89
CA GLY A 677 -12.81 10.93 -13.43
C GLY A 677 -12.87 10.23 -12.08
N PHE A 678 -14.05 9.71 -11.75
CA PHE A 678 -14.33 9.05 -10.47
C PHE A 678 -14.98 7.68 -10.70
N SER A 679 -14.70 6.72 -9.82
CA SER A 679 -15.53 5.53 -9.64
C SER A 679 -15.68 5.19 -8.17
N GLY A 680 -16.92 5.23 -7.67
CA GLY A 680 -17.26 4.91 -6.27
C GLY A 680 -17.46 3.41 -6.00
N THR A 681 -17.38 2.56 -7.02
CA THR A 681 -17.58 1.10 -6.89
C THR A 681 -16.38 0.34 -7.44
N ALA A 682 -15.87 -0.60 -6.66
CA ALA A 682 -14.79 -1.51 -7.05
C ALA A 682 -15.31 -2.68 -7.90
N GLY A 683 -14.43 -3.28 -8.70
CA GLY A 683 -14.75 -4.42 -9.57
C GLY A 683 -14.67 -4.08 -11.06
N THR A 684 -15.26 -4.92 -11.91
CA THR A 684 -15.15 -4.75 -13.37
C THR A 684 -16.05 -3.63 -13.88
N ALA A 685 -15.47 -2.68 -14.60
CA ALA A 685 -16.16 -1.61 -15.30
C ALA A 685 -15.92 -1.69 -16.81
N SER A 686 -16.86 -1.16 -17.60
CA SER A 686 -16.79 -1.06 -19.05
C SER A 686 -16.26 0.31 -19.46
N LEU A 687 -15.01 0.37 -19.90
CA LEU A 687 -14.40 1.55 -20.50
C LEU A 687 -14.67 1.57 -22.01
N THR A 688 -15.25 2.66 -22.52
CA THR A 688 -15.44 2.90 -23.96
C THR A 688 -14.86 4.26 -24.35
N VAL A 689 -14.57 4.45 -25.63
CA VAL A 689 -14.24 5.76 -26.23
C VAL A 689 -15.17 6.03 -27.40
N SER A 690 -15.74 7.22 -27.49
CA SER A 690 -16.58 7.67 -28.60
C SER A 690 -16.01 8.89 -29.34
N ASN A 691 -16.18 8.90 -30.66
CA ASN A 691 -15.94 10.04 -31.54
C ASN A 691 -17.30 10.47 -32.12
N GLY A 692 -18.09 11.21 -31.34
CA GLY A 692 -19.48 11.52 -31.71
C GLY A 692 -20.35 10.26 -31.75
N SER A 693 -20.82 9.86 -32.93
CA SER A 693 -21.71 8.70 -33.13
C SER A 693 -21.01 7.34 -33.22
N ALA A 694 -19.68 7.31 -33.36
CA ALA A 694 -18.90 6.07 -33.37
C ALA A 694 -18.35 5.78 -31.97
N THR A 695 -18.63 4.60 -31.42
CA THR A 695 -18.13 4.15 -30.10
C THR A 695 -17.31 2.88 -30.26
N SER A 696 -16.20 2.78 -29.52
CA SER A 696 -15.37 1.57 -29.48
C SER A 696 -16.12 0.37 -28.89
N ALA A 697 -15.61 -0.84 -29.16
CA ALA A 697 -15.92 -1.98 -28.29
C ALA A 697 -15.51 -1.64 -26.82
N PRO A 698 -16.23 -2.17 -25.81
CA PRO A 698 -15.89 -1.96 -24.42
C PRO A 698 -14.63 -2.73 -24.03
N LEU A 699 -13.66 -2.03 -23.44
CA LEU A 699 -12.57 -2.65 -22.70
C LEU A 699 -13.03 -2.86 -21.25
N LEU A 700 -13.05 -4.11 -20.81
CA LEU A 700 -13.30 -4.42 -19.41
C LEU A 700 -12.04 -4.09 -18.59
N VAL A 701 -12.21 -3.22 -17.60
CA VAL A 701 -11.13 -2.72 -16.72
C VAL A 701 -11.51 -2.98 -15.27
N THR A 702 -10.54 -3.33 -14.43
CA THR A 702 -10.79 -3.45 -12.98
C THR A 702 -10.64 -2.08 -12.33
N VAL A 703 -11.65 -1.67 -11.56
CA VAL A 703 -11.61 -0.51 -10.67
C VAL A 703 -11.26 -0.97 -9.25
N GLY A 704 -10.36 -0.25 -8.61
CA GLY A 704 -9.91 -0.50 -7.25
C GLY A 704 -8.97 -1.70 -7.16
N VAL A 705 -8.89 -2.25 -5.95
CA VAL A 705 -8.08 -3.45 -5.67
C VAL A 705 -8.79 -4.69 -6.20
N ALA A 706 -8.05 -5.62 -6.80
CA ALA A 706 -8.59 -6.91 -7.18
C ALA A 706 -8.80 -7.79 -5.93
N ASN A 707 -10.05 -8.18 -5.67
CA ASN A 707 -10.48 -8.92 -4.46
C ASN A 707 -10.18 -8.13 -3.17
N PRO A 708 -10.83 -6.96 -2.94
CA PRO A 708 -10.58 -6.16 -1.75
C PRO A 708 -11.03 -6.91 -0.49
N LEU A 709 -10.22 -6.82 0.57
CA LEU A 709 -10.48 -7.47 1.86
C LEU A 709 -11.36 -6.62 2.79
N ALA A 710 -11.33 -5.30 2.61
CA ALA A 710 -12.22 -4.33 3.25
C ALA A 710 -13.10 -3.63 2.21
N SER A 711 -14.30 -3.19 2.59
CA SER A 711 -15.09 -2.30 1.72
C SER A 711 -14.45 -0.90 1.65
N PRO A 712 -14.71 -0.09 0.61
CA PRO A 712 -14.16 1.27 0.52
C PRO A 712 -14.58 2.17 1.69
N SER A 713 -15.84 2.04 2.11
CA SER A 713 -16.42 2.73 3.25
C SER A 713 -15.83 2.21 4.57
N ALA A 714 -15.73 0.88 4.71
CA ALA A 714 -15.15 0.23 5.88
C ALA A 714 -13.71 0.67 6.11
N ALA A 715 -12.89 0.68 5.06
CA ALA A 715 -11.48 1.08 5.11
C ALA A 715 -11.29 2.55 5.54
N ARG A 716 -12.16 3.46 5.08
CA ARG A 716 -12.09 4.88 5.46
C ARG A 716 -12.56 5.10 6.90
N ARG A 717 -13.73 4.58 7.24
CA ARG A 717 -14.28 4.60 8.61
C ARG A 717 -13.35 3.94 9.63
N PHE A 718 -12.66 2.87 9.25
CA PHE A 718 -11.62 2.24 10.07
C PHE A 718 -10.44 3.18 10.34
N LEU A 719 -10.01 3.99 9.37
CA LEU A 719 -8.92 4.96 9.53
C LEU A 719 -9.32 6.24 10.30
N GLU A 720 -10.61 6.56 10.39
CA GLU A 720 -11.11 7.59 11.32
C GLU A 720 -10.91 7.15 12.79
N GLN A 721 -10.98 5.85 13.04
CA GLN A 721 -10.78 5.26 14.36
C GLN A 721 -9.30 4.93 14.67
N GLY A 722 -8.60 4.34 13.71
CA GLY A 722 -7.22 3.86 13.86
C GLY A 722 -6.12 4.87 13.51
N ALA A 723 -6.46 6.00 12.89
CA ALA A 723 -5.52 7.02 12.43
C ALA A 723 -6.09 8.44 12.70
N PHE A 724 -5.41 9.49 12.24
CA PHE A 724 -5.96 10.85 12.18
C PHE A 724 -6.87 11.05 10.95
N GLY A 725 -7.64 10.04 10.57
CA GLY A 725 -8.46 10.03 9.36
C GLY A 725 -7.76 9.47 8.11
N PRO A 726 -8.54 9.11 7.08
CA PRO A 726 -8.06 8.40 5.89
C PRO A 726 -7.35 9.33 4.90
N THR A 727 -6.20 8.89 4.37
CA THR A 727 -5.72 9.38 3.06
C THR A 727 -6.23 8.45 1.95
N PRO A 728 -6.32 8.91 0.69
CA PRO A 728 -6.68 8.03 -0.43
C PRO A 728 -5.77 6.82 -0.57
N THR A 729 -4.46 6.98 -0.32
CA THR A 729 -3.46 5.91 -0.38
C THR A 729 -3.63 4.89 0.74
N ASP A 730 -3.82 5.36 1.98
CA ASP A 730 -3.95 4.49 3.15
C ASP A 730 -5.27 3.71 3.12
N ALA A 731 -6.36 4.35 2.69
CA ALA A 731 -7.64 3.68 2.47
C ALA A 731 -7.57 2.61 1.35
N ALA A 732 -6.77 2.82 0.31
CA ALA A 732 -6.52 1.80 -0.72
C ALA A 732 -5.62 0.65 -0.20
N HIS A 733 -4.69 0.96 0.71
CA HIS A 733 -3.86 -0.05 1.38
C HIS A 733 -4.70 -0.95 2.30
N VAL A 734 -5.55 -0.37 3.16
CA VAL A 734 -6.50 -1.13 4.00
C VAL A 734 -7.43 -2.01 3.16
N GLN A 735 -7.97 -1.52 2.03
CA GLN A 735 -8.73 -2.35 1.09
C GLN A 735 -7.92 -3.53 0.53
N THR A 736 -6.60 -3.40 0.42
CA THR A 736 -5.71 -4.44 -0.11
C THR A 736 -5.37 -5.50 0.91
N ILE A 737 -5.04 -5.12 2.15
CA ILE A 737 -4.53 -6.04 3.17
C ILE A 737 -5.55 -6.42 4.25
N GLY A 738 -6.64 -5.65 4.39
CA GLY A 738 -7.62 -5.78 5.46
C GLY A 738 -7.20 -5.08 6.75
N GLU A 739 -8.18 -4.70 7.57
CA GLU A 739 -8.02 -3.93 8.80
C GLU A 739 -7.04 -4.59 9.77
N ALA A 740 -7.19 -5.89 10.02
CA ALA A 740 -6.34 -6.64 10.94
C ALA A 740 -4.86 -6.74 10.49
N ALA A 741 -4.60 -6.77 9.17
CA ALA A 741 -3.24 -6.75 8.64
C ALA A 741 -2.63 -5.35 8.76
N TRP A 742 -3.42 -4.29 8.52
CA TRP A 742 -2.98 -2.91 8.70
C TRP A 742 -2.59 -2.63 10.16
N ILE A 743 -3.39 -3.06 11.14
CA ILE A 743 -3.03 -3.00 12.57
C ILE A 743 -1.69 -3.73 12.79
N THR A 744 -1.54 -4.92 12.23
CA THR A 744 -0.32 -5.74 12.37
C THR A 744 0.93 -5.11 11.72
N GLU A 745 0.77 -4.27 10.71
CA GLU A 745 1.86 -3.47 10.12
C GLU A 745 2.18 -2.26 10.99
N GLN A 746 1.16 -1.48 11.37
CA GLN A 746 1.27 -0.29 12.23
C GLN A 746 1.93 -0.58 13.58
N LEU A 747 1.54 -1.67 14.25
CA LEU A 747 2.15 -2.13 15.50
C LEU A 747 3.66 -2.44 15.39
N LYS A 748 4.15 -2.70 14.17
CA LYS A 748 5.58 -2.97 13.89
C LYS A 748 6.33 -1.75 13.37
N MET A 749 5.65 -0.64 13.06
CA MET A 749 6.32 0.57 12.61
C MET A 749 7.13 1.17 13.76
N ALA A 750 8.37 1.58 13.43
CA ALA A 750 9.19 2.36 14.33
C ALA A 750 8.52 3.71 14.60
N GLN A 751 8.71 4.23 15.80
CA GLN A 751 8.25 5.57 16.18
C GLN A 751 8.85 6.62 15.25
N VAL A 752 7.99 7.51 14.74
CA VAL A 752 8.37 8.75 14.07
C VAL A 752 7.95 9.94 14.94
N SER A 753 8.81 10.95 15.03
CA SER A 753 8.56 12.16 15.81
C SER A 753 9.47 13.28 15.32
N ASN A 754 8.89 14.46 15.08
CA ASN A 754 9.60 15.70 14.82
C ASN A 754 9.83 16.55 16.10
N TYR A 755 9.36 16.15 17.29
CA TYR A 755 9.42 17.02 18.47
C TYR A 755 10.85 17.43 18.85
N SER A 756 11.86 16.64 18.47
CA SER A 756 13.29 16.96 18.68
C SER A 756 13.87 18.01 17.73
N SER A 757 13.13 18.50 16.71
CA SER A 757 13.55 19.67 15.90
C SER A 757 13.06 21.00 16.48
N ILE A 758 12.23 21.00 17.52
CA ILE A 758 11.86 22.21 18.26
C ILE A 758 13.12 22.75 18.96
N THR A 759 13.52 23.97 18.59
CA THR A 759 14.71 24.65 19.15
C THR A 759 14.36 25.78 20.13
N THR A 760 13.08 26.13 20.23
CA THR A 760 12.57 27.13 21.17
C THR A 760 12.25 26.51 22.52
N ASP A 761 12.51 27.25 23.59
CA ASP A 761 12.22 26.84 24.96
C ASP A 761 10.71 26.76 25.25
N GLN A 762 9.90 27.54 24.51
CA GLN A 762 8.43 27.62 24.54
C GLN A 762 7.90 27.64 23.09
N ASP A 763 6.60 27.46 22.91
CA ASP A 763 5.87 27.46 21.62
C ASP A 763 6.24 26.32 20.64
N GLY A 764 5.57 26.26 19.48
CA GLY A 764 5.85 25.30 18.38
C GLY A 764 5.31 23.88 18.57
N MET A 765 5.11 23.42 19.81
CA MET A 765 4.60 22.07 20.11
C MET A 765 3.31 21.70 19.34
N PRO A 766 2.25 22.55 19.27
CA PRO A 766 1.02 22.23 18.52
C PRO A 766 1.24 22.06 17.01
N ASN A 767 2.08 22.91 16.41
CA ASN A 767 2.39 22.88 14.98
C ASN A 767 3.08 21.56 14.62
N HIS A 768 4.06 21.16 15.43
CA HIS A 768 4.76 19.88 15.29
C HIS A 768 3.85 18.67 15.53
N PHE A 769 2.88 18.75 16.46
CA PHE A 769 1.86 17.70 16.64
C PHE A 769 1.04 17.50 15.36
N LEU A 770 0.55 18.59 14.76
CA LEU A 770 -0.26 18.50 13.54
C LEU A 770 0.55 17.97 12.35
N THR A 771 1.83 18.35 12.21
CA THR A 771 2.74 17.70 11.24
C THR A 771 2.80 16.19 11.47
N ASN A 772 3.03 15.72 12.71
CA ASN A 772 3.09 14.28 13.01
C ASN A 772 1.76 13.58 12.66
N ALA A 773 0.63 14.17 13.05
CA ALA A 773 -0.71 13.67 12.79
C ALA A 773 -1.01 13.55 11.28
N VAL A 774 -0.66 14.57 10.49
CA VAL A 774 -0.91 14.59 9.05
C VAL A 774 0.07 13.71 8.27
N MET A 775 1.37 13.80 8.57
CA MET A 775 2.45 13.31 7.70
C MET A 775 3.05 11.95 8.08
N ASN A 776 3.05 11.56 9.36
CA ASN A 776 3.77 10.34 9.75
C ASN A 776 3.03 9.06 9.32
N SER A 777 3.79 8.00 9.02
CA SER A 777 3.24 6.71 8.59
C SER A 777 2.80 5.81 9.74
N ASP A 778 3.32 5.99 10.95
CA ASP A 778 2.98 5.24 12.17
C ASP A 778 1.69 5.75 12.83
N GLN A 779 0.68 6.05 12.02
CA GLN A 779 -0.60 6.65 12.38
C GLN A 779 -1.26 6.08 13.64
N LEU A 780 -1.27 4.75 13.80
CA LEU A 780 -1.87 4.12 14.98
C LEU A 780 -1.11 4.47 16.27
N ARG A 781 0.22 4.61 16.19
CA ARG A 781 1.06 4.99 17.32
C ARG A 781 0.78 6.44 17.71
N GLN A 782 0.73 7.34 16.72
CA GLN A 782 0.39 8.75 16.94
C GLN A 782 -1.00 8.87 17.59
N ARG A 783 -2.01 8.17 17.06
CA ARG A 783 -3.40 8.22 17.54
C ARG A 783 -3.57 7.67 18.95
N VAL A 784 -2.86 6.58 19.28
CA VAL A 784 -2.86 5.98 20.62
C VAL A 784 -2.06 6.81 21.62
N ALA A 785 -0.90 7.35 21.24
CA ALA A 785 -0.13 8.24 22.11
C ALA A 785 -0.89 9.52 22.44
N PHE A 786 -1.66 10.06 21.48
CA PHE A 786 -2.57 11.17 21.72
C PHE A 786 -3.70 10.79 22.69
N ALA A 787 -4.36 9.64 22.50
CA ALA A 787 -5.34 9.16 23.48
C ALA A 787 -4.73 8.96 24.89
N LEU A 788 -3.47 8.50 24.97
CA LEU A 788 -2.75 8.36 26.24
C LEU A 788 -2.37 9.71 26.87
N SER A 789 -2.05 10.76 26.09
CA SER A 789 -1.76 12.09 26.66
C SER A 789 -3.02 12.78 27.17
N GLN A 790 -4.19 12.43 26.65
CA GLN A 790 -5.49 12.86 27.19
C GLN A 790 -5.90 12.11 28.47
N ILE A 791 -5.38 10.90 28.70
CA ILE A 791 -5.58 10.13 29.94
C ILE A 791 -4.55 10.56 30.99
N PHE A 792 -3.25 10.53 30.66
CA PHE A 792 -2.14 10.92 31.54
C PHE A 792 -1.81 12.41 31.38
N VAL A 793 -2.74 13.25 31.83
CA VAL A 793 -2.74 14.70 31.56
C VAL A 793 -1.53 15.42 32.17
N THR A 794 -0.94 16.30 31.36
CA THR A 794 0.05 17.32 31.76
C THR A 794 -0.26 18.65 31.07
N SER A 795 0.20 19.79 31.60
CA SER A 795 0.04 21.10 30.94
C SER A 795 1.33 21.94 30.92
N LEU A 796 1.58 22.62 29.79
CA LEU A 796 2.61 23.66 29.63
C LEU A 796 2.38 24.86 30.56
N ASP A 797 1.15 25.13 31.02
CA ASP A 797 0.84 26.16 32.04
C ASP A 797 1.68 26.00 33.32
N LYS A 798 2.08 24.76 33.63
CA LYS A 798 2.91 24.42 34.78
C LYS A 798 4.30 23.89 34.36
N ILE A 799 4.39 23.19 33.23
CA ILE A 799 5.65 22.68 32.66
C ILE A 799 6.10 23.63 31.53
N ILE A 800 6.50 24.84 31.91
CA ILE A 800 6.79 25.98 31.00
C ILE A 800 8.01 25.79 30.05
N TRP A 801 8.49 24.57 29.86
CA TRP A 801 9.71 24.27 29.09
C TRP A 801 9.47 23.08 28.15
N ASN A 802 9.56 23.35 26.84
CA ASN A 802 9.42 22.36 25.76
C ASN A 802 10.33 21.15 25.98
N SER A 803 11.57 21.34 26.41
CA SER A 803 12.55 20.25 26.64
C SER A 803 12.04 19.13 27.57
N ASN A 804 11.14 19.44 28.51
CA ASN A 804 10.53 18.46 29.40
C ASN A 804 9.26 17.83 28.79
N MET A 805 8.44 18.63 28.09
CA MET A 805 7.24 18.15 27.41
C MET A 805 7.58 17.22 26.24
N ILE A 806 8.61 17.55 25.45
CA ILE A 806 9.13 16.73 24.35
C ILE A 806 9.52 15.33 24.83
N LEU A 807 10.15 15.20 26.00
CA LEU A 807 10.48 13.90 26.58
C LEU A 807 9.21 13.11 26.97
N PHE A 808 8.21 13.78 27.53
CA PHE A 808 6.94 13.14 27.90
C PHE A 808 6.16 12.65 26.67
N GLN A 809 6.01 13.47 25.62
CA GLN A 809 5.33 13.07 24.39
C GLN A 809 6.08 11.97 23.63
N ASN A 810 7.42 12.04 23.58
CA ASN A 810 8.23 10.97 22.98
C ASN A 810 8.19 9.66 23.78
N MET A 811 8.05 9.72 25.11
CA MET A 811 7.81 8.55 25.96
C MET A 811 6.45 7.92 25.62
N LEU A 812 5.36 8.69 25.60
CA LEU A 812 4.03 8.17 25.25
C LEU A 812 3.98 7.53 23.84
N LEU A 813 4.71 8.09 22.87
CA LEU A 813 4.86 7.51 21.54
C LEU A 813 5.62 6.17 21.56
N ALA A 814 6.70 6.06 22.34
CA ALA A 814 7.42 4.79 22.52
C ALA A 814 6.52 3.73 23.19
N ASP A 815 5.80 4.16 24.23
CA ASP A 815 5.02 3.31 25.13
C ASP A 815 3.62 2.93 24.62
N ALA A 816 3.10 3.59 23.58
CA ALA A 816 1.78 3.33 23.01
C ALA A 816 1.44 1.84 22.78
N PHE A 817 2.45 1.00 22.52
CA PHE A 817 2.33 -0.44 22.24
C PHE A 817 3.05 -1.35 23.26
N THR A 818 3.38 -0.84 24.46
CA THR A 818 4.03 -1.63 25.53
C THR A 818 2.97 -2.24 26.47
N ASN A 819 3.34 -2.53 27.72
CA ASN A 819 2.40 -2.99 28.73
C ASN A 819 1.89 -1.80 29.54
N TYR A 820 0.59 -1.70 29.80
CA TYR A 820 0.01 -0.58 30.56
C TYR A 820 0.65 -0.37 31.95
N ARG A 821 1.18 -1.44 32.59
CA ARG A 821 1.96 -1.35 33.83
C ARG A 821 3.33 -0.70 33.66
N GLN A 822 3.93 -0.78 32.47
CA GLN A 822 5.13 -0.04 32.08
C GLN A 822 4.78 1.44 31.89
N ILE A 823 3.72 1.74 31.11
CA ILE A 823 3.24 3.11 30.89
C ILE A 823 2.96 3.83 32.22
N MET A 824 2.29 3.15 33.16
CA MET A 824 2.09 3.66 34.52
C MET A 824 3.42 4.05 35.21
N ALA A 825 4.47 3.22 35.11
CA ALA A 825 5.76 3.49 35.75
C ALA A 825 6.52 4.64 35.08
N ASP A 826 6.56 4.67 33.76
CA ASP A 826 7.32 5.68 33.00
C ASP A 826 6.61 7.04 33.05
N VAL A 827 5.28 7.07 33.08
CA VAL A 827 4.51 8.27 33.47
C VAL A 827 4.84 8.70 34.90
N THR A 828 4.81 7.78 35.89
CA THR A 828 5.10 8.10 37.30
C THR A 828 6.46 8.76 37.48
N LEU A 829 7.49 8.24 36.80
CA LEU A 829 8.86 8.73 36.90
C LEU A 829 9.22 9.80 35.88
N SER A 830 8.29 10.24 35.03
CA SER A 830 8.57 11.34 34.10
C SER A 830 8.75 12.68 34.85
N PRO A 831 9.76 13.50 34.51
CA PRO A 831 9.95 14.82 35.12
C PRO A 831 8.73 15.73 34.95
N ALA A 832 8.07 15.66 33.79
CA ALA A 832 6.85 16.40 33.46
C ALA A 832 5.72 16.10 34.44
N MET A 833 5.35 14.82 34.63
CA MET A 833 4.31 14.42 35.58
C MET A 833 4.72 14.70 37.04
N GLY A 834 6.00 14.48 37.35
CA GLY A 834 6.60 14.78 38.65
C GLY A 834 6.40 16.24 39.08
N GLN A 835 6.60 17.19 38.16
CA GLN A 835 6.28 18.60 38.38
C GLN A 835 4.77 18.86 38.36
N TYR A 836 4.03 18.29 37.40
CA TYR A 836 2.62 18.61 37.18
C TYR A 836 1.74 18.31 38.40
N LEU A 837 1.96 17.16 39.05
CA LEU A 837 1.19 16.70 40.21
C LEU A 837 1.98 16.72 41.53
N ASP A 838 3.07 17.50 41.59
CA ASP A 838 3.84 17.78 42.82
C ASP A 838 4.39 16.51 43.53
N MET A 839 4.74 15.48 42.75
CA MET A 839 5.45 14.29 43.25
C MET A 839 6.96 14.55 43.39
N ALA A 840 7.54 15.37 42.50
CA ALA A 840 8.94 15.76 42.61
C ALA A 840 9.15 16.66 43.83
N ASN A 841 10.18 16.35 44.62
CA ASN A 841 10.48 16.97 45.91
C ASN A 841 9.36 16.81 46.97
N ASN A 842 8.54 15.76 46.87
CA ASN A 842 7.55 15.40 47.89
C ASN A 842 8.25 14.77 49.12
N ALA A 843 8.34 15.51 50.22
CA ALA A 843 9.02 15.05 51.44
C ALA A 843 8.18 14.03 52.25
N ALA A 844 8.86 13.20 53.03
CA ALA A 844 8.23 12.42 54.09
C ALA A 844 7.51 13.36 55.09
N ALA A 845 6.44 12.87 55.71
CA ALA A 845 5.71 13.64 56.72
C ALA A 845 6.61 13.90 57.95
N ASP A 846 6.71 15.16 58.39
CA ASP A 846 7.40 15.55 59.61
C ASP A 846 6.38 16.04 60.66
N PRO A 847 6.04 15.20 61.65
CA PRO A 847 5.12 15.56 62.74
C PRO A 847 5.61 16.71 63.62
N THR A 848 6.90 17.06 63.59
CA THR A 848 7.47 18.13 64.43
C THR A 848 7.12 19.53 63.92
N ILE A 849 6.96 19.68 62.61
CA ILE A 849 6.48 20.91 61.95
C ILE A 849 5.04 20.78 61.43
N GLY A 850 4.43 19.60 61.54
CA GLY A 850 3.06 19.33 61.11
C GLY A 850 2.90 19.20 59.58
N SER A 851 3.96 18.81 58.87
CA SER A 851 3.88 18.53 57.43
C SER A 851 3.33 17.13 57.16
N ALA A 852 2.74 16.96 55.97
CA ALA A 852 2.28 15.67 55.45
C ALA A 852 2.80 15.49 54.02
N ALA A 853 2.92 14.24 53.57
CA ALA A 853 3.23 13.92 52.18
C ALA A 853 2.14 14.48 51.25
N ASN A 854 2.53 15.02 50.10
CA ASN A 854 1.61 15.55 49.10
C ASN A 854 0.79 14.40 48.48
N GLU A 855 -0.53 14.57 48.50
CA GLU A 855 -1.49 13.56 48.05
C GLU A 855 -1.88 13.68 46.57
N ASN A 856 -1.54 14.78 45.88
CA ASN A 856 -2.04 15.09 44.53
C ASN A 856 -1.77 13.94 43.55
N TYR A 857 -0.51 13.53 43.39
CA TYR A 857 -0.16 12.44 42.48
C TYR A 857 -0.84 11.10 42.85
N ALA A 858 -0.87 10.74 44.14
CA ALA A 858 -1.51 9.52 44.62
C ALA A 858 -3.02 9.50 44.31
N ARG A 859 -3.68 10.64 44.48
CA ARG A 859 -5.10 10.85 44.21
C ARG A 859 -5.39 10.71 42.72
N GLU A 860 -4.73 11.47 41.85
CA GLU A 860 -5.08 11.49 40.43
C GLU A 860 -4.65 10.22 39.68
N LEU A 861 -3.54 9.57 40.08
CA LEU A 861 -3.16 8.26 39.53
C LEU A 861 -4.28 7.22 39.73
N MET A 862 -4.88 7.16 40.93
CA MET A 862 -6.01 6.26 41.20
C MET A 862 -7.32 6.77 40.57
N GLN A 863 -7.61 8.07 40.71
CA GLN A 863 -8.90 8.68 40.39
C GLN A 863 -9.15 8.86 38.89
N LEU A 864 -8.16 9.37 38.15
CA LEU A 864 -8.34 9.82 36.77
C LEU A 864 -7.62 8.91 35.77
N PHE A 865 -6.47 8.36 36.17
CA PHE A 865 -5.60 7.65 35.24
C PHE A 865 -5.84 6.14 35.20
N THR A 866 -6.20 5.50 36.32
CA THR A 866 -6.20 4.01 36.40
C THR A 866 -7.52 3.33 36.80
N ILE A 867 -8.12 3.63 37.96
CA ILE A 867 -9.19 2.80 38.52
C ILE A 867 -10.53 3.51 38.71
N GLY A 868 -10.53 4.85 38.81
CA GLY A 868 -11.72 5.64 39.08
C GLY A 868 -12.08 5.69 40.56
N THR A 869 -13.02 6.58 40.93
CA THR A 869 -13.50 6.69 42.32
C THR A 869 -14.31 5.48 42.77
N ASN A 870 -15.10 4.88 41.87
CA ASN A 870 -16.04 3.80 42.18
C ASN A 870 -15.60 2.48 41.54
N ALA A 871 -15.79 1.38 42.27
CA ALA A 871 -15.53 0.03 41.79
C ALA A 871 -16.41 -0.30 40.57
N LEU A 872 -15.81 -0.95 39.57
CA LEU A 872 -16.45 -1.25 38.29
C LEU A 872 -16.66 -2.75 38.10
N ASN A 873 -17.78 -3.11 37.47
CA ASN A 873 -17.95 -4.41 36.83
C ASN A 873 -17.10 -4.46 35.55
N ALA A 874 -16.85 -5.66 35.04
CA ALA A 874 -16.07 -5.84 33.80
C ALA A 874 -16.68 -5.13 32.58
N ASP A 875 -17.98 -4.83 32.60
CA ASP A 875 -18.71 -4.11 31.56
C ASP A 875 -18.68 -2.57 31.71
N GLY A 876 -17.92 -2.05 32.68
CA GLY A 876 -17.81 -0.61 32.96
C GLY A 876 -18.98 -0.02 33.75
N SER A 877 -19.96 -0.82 34.17
CA SER A 877 -21.01 -0.36 35.10
C SER A 877 -20.48 -0.26 36.53
N THR A 878 -20.98 0.70 37.30
CA THR A 878 -20.60 0.89 38.71
C THR A 878 -21.14 -0.24 39.58
N GLN A 879 -20.29 -0.82 40.45
CA GLN A 879 -20.72 -1.74 41.48
C GLN A 879 -21.48 -1.01 42.59
N LEU A 880 -22.62 -1.55 43.00
CA LEU A 880 -23.48 -0.97 44.04
C LEU A 880 -23.51 -1.88 45.27
N ASP A 881 -23.59 -1.26 46.45
CA ASP A 881 -23.78 -1.97 47.72
C ASP A 881 -25.23 -2.48 47.89
N ALA A 882 -25.51 -3.12 49.02
CA ALA A 882 -26.85 -3.62 49.35
C ALA A 882 -27.93 -2.52 49.48
N ASN A 883 -27.55 -1.24 49.55
CA ASN A 883 -28.42 -0.08 49.62
C ASN A 883 -28.59 0.63 48.26
N GLY A 884 -27.90 0.16 47.21
CA GLY A 884 -27.89 0.78 45.88
C GLY A 884 -26.92 1.96 45.74
N LEU A 885 -25.97 2.13 46.66
CA LEU A 885 -24.96 3.19 46.61
C LEU A 885 -23.66 2.69 45.94
N PRO A 886 -22.95 3.54 45.17
CA PRO A 886 -21.65 3.19 44.59
C PRO A 886 -20.64 2.71 45.63
N ILE A 887 -20.00 1.57 45.38
CA ILE A 887 -18.88 1.08 46.17
C ILE A 887 -17.62 1.86 45.75
N PRO A 888 -16.91 2.54 46.66
CA PRO A 888 -15.67 3.24 46.32
C PRO A 888 -14.51 2.25 46.11
N ASN A 889 -13.60 2.53 45.17
CA ASN A 889 -12.37 1.73 44.98
C ASN A 889 -11.37 1.89 46.13
N TYR A 890 -11.36 3.06 46.76
CA TYR A 890 -10.42 3.46 47.80
C TYR A 890 -11.08 4.47 48.74
N VAL A 891 -10.51 4.64 49.94
CA VAL A 891 -10.90 5.70 50.88
C VAL A 891 -9.73 6.66 51.12
N GLN A 892 -9.98 7.79 51.78
CA GLN A 892 -8.98 8.83 52.02
C GLN A 892 -7.69 8.28 52.68
N SER A 893 -7.77 7.30 53.58
CA SER A 893 -6.56 6.70 54.17
C SER A 893 -5.70 5.97 53.13
N ASN A 894 -6.27 5.38 52.08
CA ASN A 894 -5.45 4.81 51.00
C ASN A 894 -4.70 5.91 50.25
N ILE A 895 -5.32 7.06 50.01
CA ILE A 895 -4.63 8.19 49.34
C ILE A 895 -3.41 8.62 50.16
N SER A 896 -3.57 8.81 51.47
CA SER A 896 -2.46 9.19 52.37
C SER A 896 -1.37 8.11 52.43
N GLU A 897 -1.73 6.82 52.42
CA GLU A 897 -0.77 5.71 52.42
C GLU A 897 -0.02 5.58 51.08
N PHE A 898 -0.67 5.82 49.95
CA PHE A 898 -0.02 5.92 48.64
C PHE A 898 0.84 7.18 48.54
N ALA A 899 0.41 8.32 49.09
CA ALA A 899 1.21 9.55 49.13
C ALA A 899 2.57 9.32 49.80
N ARG A 900 2.61 8.53 50.89
CA ARG A 900 3.84 8.10 51.57
C ARG A 900 4.78 7.29 50.65
N VAL A 901 4.26 6.50 49.70
CA VAL A 901 5.09 5.77 48.70
C VAL A 901 5.81 6.74 47.76
N TYR A 902 5.13 7.80 47.34
CA TYR A 902 5.63 8.78 46.39
C TYR A 902 6.50 9.87 47.02
N THR A 903 6.97 9.67 48.26
CA THR A 903 7.93 10.58 48.92
C THR A 903 9.37 10.26 48.53
N GLY A 904 10.27 11.25 48.64
CA GLY A 904 11.69 11.07 48.41
C GLY A 904 12.07 10.84 46.94
N TRP A 905 11.37 11.48 45.99
CA TRP A 905 11.71 11.50 44.57
C TRP A 905 12.12 12.92 44.13
N THR A 906 13.16 13.04 43.32
CA THR A 906 13.69 14.32 42.78
C THR A 906 14.13 14.13 41.33
N TYR A 907 14.49 15.20 40.65
CA TYR A 907 14.88 15.15 39.23
C TYR A 907 16.27 14.56 39.02
N ALA A 908 16.50 13.97 37.85
CA ALA A 908 17.79 13.41 37.49
C ALA A 908 18.89 14.49 37.45
N PRO A 909 20.03 14.28 38.15
CA PRO A 909 21.18 15.17 38.03
C PRO A 909 21.88 14.97 36.68
N GLY A 910 22.71 15.94 36.28
CA GLY A 910 23.54 15.81 35.09
C GLY A 910 24.57 14.68 35.22
N ALA A 911 25.03 14.13 34.10
CA ALA A 911 25.98 13.01 34.10
C ALA A 911 27.24 13.32 34.93
N GLY A 912 27.47 12.52 36.00
CA GLY A 912 28.61 12.69 36.92
C GLY A 912 28.37 13.65 38.09
N THR A 913 27.17 14.24 38.23
CA THR A 913 26.80 15.06 39.39
C THR A 913 25.93 14.28 40.39
N PRO A 914 26.01 14.57 41.70
CA PRO A 914 25.23 13.87 42.72
C PRO A 914 23.74 14.25 42.67
N VAL A 915 22.88 13.40 43.25
CA VAL A 915 21.45 13.69 43.40
C VAL A 915 21.25 14.69 44.55
N GLU A 916 20.49 15.76 44.29
CA GLU A 916 20.19 16.82 45.25
C GLU A 916 18.67 16.93 45.51
N TRP A 917 18.30 17.26 46.75
CA TRP A 917 16.93 17.54 47.14
C TRP A 917 16.55 18.97 46.80
N GLY A 918 15.28 19.20 46.43
CA GLY A 918 14.83 20.52 45.98
C GLY A 918 15.37 20.91 44.60
N ALA A 919 15.82 19.93 43.80
CA ALA A 919 16.27 20.19 42.45
C ALA A 919 15.12 20.75 41.59
N TYR A 920 15.46 21.57 40.59
CA TYR A 920 14.53 22.02 39.56
C TYR A 920 14.34 20.94 38.50
N ILE A 921 13.25 21.03 37.73
CA ILE A 921 12.97 20.09 36.62
C ILE A 921 14.12 20.09 35.61
N THR A 922 14.52 18.89 35.14
CA THR A 922 15.56 18.71 34.13
C THR A 922 15.14 17.67 33.09
N SER A 923 15.73 17.79 31.90
CA SER A 923 15.60 16.83 30.80
C SER A 923 16.70 15.73 30.84
N ASN A 924 17.35 15.51 31.98
CA ASN A 924 18.47 14.56 32.10
C ASN A 924 18.04 13.08 32.10
N GLY A 925 16.77 12.80 32.40
CA GLY A 925 16.22 11.45 32.50
C GLY A 925 15.03 11.36 33.46
N PRO A 926 14.52 10.14 33.74
CA PRO A 926 13.47 9.93 34.73
C PRO A 926 13.85 10.41 36.13
N MET A 927 12.87 10.72 36.97
CA MET A 927 13.06 11.04 38.38
C MET A 927 13.80 9.92 39.12
N VAL A 928 14.63 10.32 40.08
CA VAL A 928 15.51 9.45 40.87
C VAL A 928 15.18 9.58 42.36
N PRO A 929 15.42 8.53 43.16
CA PRO A 929 15.16 8.57 44.59
C PRO A 929 16.21 9.42 45.33
N TYR A 930 15.75 10.27 46.25
CA TYR A 930 16.53 10.92 47.28
C TYR A 930 16.19 10.29 48.64
N THR A 931 16.92 9.24 48.99
CA THR A 931 16.66 8.34 50.12
C THR A 931 16.33 9.03 51.47
N PRO A 932 17.00 10.12 51.89
CA PRO A 932 16.71 10.77 53.18
C PRO A 932 15.27 11.29 53.36
N GLU A 933 14.56 11.56 52.26
CA GLU A 933 13.25 12.21 52.26
C GLU A 933 12.11 11.22 51.93
N HIS A 934 12.40 9.91 51.93
CA HIS A 934 11.41 8.85 51.74
C HIS A 934 10.90 8.30 53.08
N ASP A 935 9.60 8.01 53.15
CA ASP A 935 8.98 7.34 54.30
C ASP A 935 9.29 5.83 54.29
N PHE A 936 10.08 5.33 55.23
CA PHE A 936 10.42 3.90 55.33
C PHE A 936 9.44 3.06 56.16
N GLY A 937 8.34 3.64 56.64
CA GLY A 937 7.30 2.91 57.34
C GLY A 937 6.55 1.94 56.42
N SER A 938 5.89 0.94 57.01
CA SER A 938 4.98 0.07 56.28
C SER A 938 3.76 0.86 55.80
N LYS A 939 3.17 0.46 54.66
CA LYS A 939 2.09 1.19 53.98
C LYS A 939 0.95 0.26 53.58
N GLN A 940 -0.29 0.67 53.85
CA GLN A 940 -1.51 -0.07 53.56
C GLN A 940 -2.08 0.34 52.19
N LEU A 941 -1.84 -0.52 51.20
CA LEU A 941 -2.22 -0.30 49.81
C LEU A 941 -3.64 -0.85 49.52
N LEU A 942 -4.04 -0.92 48.25
CA LEU A 942 -5.37 -1.38 47.87
C LEU A 942 -5.55 -2.88 48.13
N TYR A 943 -6.80 -3.30 48.37
CA TYR A 943 -7.22 -4.70 48.50
C TYR A 943 -6.47 -5.51 49.56
N GLY A 944 -5.99 -4.85 50.63
CA GLY A 944 -5.27 -5.50 51.74
C GLY A 944 -3.80 -5.81 51.44
N VAL A 945 -3.26 -5.33 50.32
CA VAL A 945 -1.82 -5.40 50.04
C VAL A 945 -1.09 -4.48 51.01
N THR A 946 -0.02 -4.98 51.63
CA THR A 946 0.85 -4.19 52.51
C THR A 946 2.23 -4.06 51.89
N SER A 947 2.74 -2.84 51.74
CA SER A 947 4.16 -2.62 51.48
C SER A 947 4.94 -2.74 52.81
N PRO A 948 5.95 -3.61 52.92
CA PRO A 948 6.73 -3.77 54.16
C PRO A 948 7.53 -2.52 54.52
N ALA A 949 7.82 -2.35 55.82
CA ALA A 949 8.75 -1.30 56.26
C ALA A 949 10.19 -1.60 55.79
N GLY A 950 10.97 -0.55 55.53
CA GLY A 950 12.40 -0.65 55.19
C GLY A 950 12.73 -1.11 53.77
N VAL A 951 11.75 -1.19 52.87
CA VAL A 951 11.97 -1.40 51.43
C VAL A 951 12.60 -0.15 50.78
N THR A 952 13.22 -0.29 49.61
CA THR A 952 13.74 0.88 48.87
C THR A 952 12.61 1.68 48.21
N PRO A 953 12.78 2.98 47.91
CA PRO A 953 11.74 3.78 47.26
C PRO A 953 11.23 3.18 45.93
N LEU A 954 12.13 2.57 45.15
CA LEU A 954 11.77 1.88 43.90
C LEU A 954 11.00 0.57 44.14
N GLN A 955 11.29 -0.17 45.22
CA GLN A 955 10.50 -1.34 45.59
C GLN A 955 9.10 -0.93 46.07
N ASP A 956 9.01 0.14 46.85
CA ASP A 956 7.75 0.67 47.37
C ASP A 956 6.84 1.17 46.23
N LEU A 957 7.43 1.94 45.29
CA LEU A 957 6.77 2.37 44.06
C LEU A 957 6.22 1.17 43.26
N ASN A 958 7.01 0.11 43.09
CA ASN A 958 6.55 -1.07 42.37
C ASN A 958 5.41 -1.78 43.11
N ASN A 959 5.48 -1.90 44.45
CA ASN A 959 4.38 -2.46 45.25
C ASN A 959 3.07 -1.66 45.08
N ALA A 960 3.15 -0.33 45.04
CA ALA A 960 2.00 0.55 44.82
C ALA A 960 1.41 0.41 43.40
N LEU A 961 2.25 0.48 42.37
CA LEU A 961 1.81 0.33 40.98
C LEU A 961 1.24 -1.08 40.70
N ASP A 962 1.83 -2.13 41.30
CA ASP A 962 1.33 -3.51 41.21
C ASP A 962 -0.01 -3.66 41.96
N SER A 963 -0.18 -3.01 43.11
CA SER A 963 -1.46 -2.97 43.84
C SER A 963 -2.56 -2.33 43.00
N ILE A 964 -2.31 -1.17 42.37
CA ILE A 964 -3.25 -0.53 41.44
C ILE A 964 -3.51 -1.43 40.22
N PHE A 965 -2.47 -1.98 39.59
CA PHE A 965 -2.60 -2.83 38.41
C PHE A 965 -3.29 -4.16 38.69
N SER A 966 -3.27 -4.64 39.94
CA SER A 966 -4.04 -5.81 40.38
C SER A 966 -5.55 -5.56 40.45
N SER A 967 -5.99 -4.30 40.55
CA SER A 967 -7.39 -3.89 40.68
C SER A 967 -8.30 -4.54 39.63
N PRO A 968 -9.51 -5.01 40.01
CA PRO A 968 -10.54 -5.40 39.05
C PRO A 968 -11.03 -4.23 38.19
N SER A 969 -11.02 -3.00 38.73
CA SER A 969 -11.57 -1.81 38.07
C SER A 969 -10.67 -1.24 36.96
N ILE A 970 -9.36 -1.55 36.95
CA ILE A 970 -8.43 -0.94 35.98
C ILE A 970 -8.77 -1.31 34.52
N ALA A 971 -9.14 -2.56 34.29
CA ALA A 971 -9.45 -3.05 32.94
C ALA A 971 -10.67 -2.34 32.33
N PRO A 972 -11.86 -2.30 32.97
CA PRO A 972 -13.01 -1.57 32.44
C PRO A 972 -12.83 -0.05 32.41
N PHE A 973 -12.09 0.53 33.36
CA PHE A 973 -11.81 1.97 33.38
C PHE A 973 -10.99 2.40 32.15
N VAL A 974 -9.82 1.78 31.96
CA VAL A 974 -8.90 2.09 30.86
C VAL A 974 -9.52 1.71 29.51
N SER A 975 -10.18 0.55 29.42
CA SER A 975 -10.86 0.11 28.19
C SER A 975 -11.91 1.12 27.75
N LYS A 976 -12.74 1.63 28.67
CA LYS A 976 -13.79 2.60 28.33
C LYS A 976 -13.19 3.90 27.78
N GLN A 977 -12.20 4.49 28.45
CA GLN A 977 -11.59 5.75 28.00
C GLN A 977 -10.92 5.59 26.61
N LEU A 978 -10.17 4.51 26.39
CA LEU A 978 -9.54 4.26 25.08
C LEU A 978 -10.58 4.07 23.96
N ILE A 979 -11.71 3.40 24.23
CA ILE A 979 -12.80 3.29 23.24
C ILE A 979 -13.43 4.67 22.97
N GLN A 980 -13.56 5.54 23.99
CA GLN A 980 -14.11 6.89 23.82
C GLN A 980 -13.21 7.77 22.94
N HIS A 981 -11.88 7.76 23.13
CA HIS A 981 -10.96 8.54 22.30
C HIS A 981 -10.72 7.98 20.88
N LEU A 982 -10.89 6.66 20.68
CA LEU A 982 -10.59 5.99 19.41
C LEU A 982 -11.80 5.64 18.54
N VAL A 983 -13.01 5.46 19.09
CA VAL A 983 -14.14 4.87 18.35
C VAL A 983 -15.46 5.60 18.56
N LYS A 984 -15.94 5.73 19.80
CA LYS A 984 -17.28 6.28 20.07
C LYS A 984 -17.48 6.73 21.52
N SER A 985 -18.20 7.83 21.72
CA SER A 985 -18.45 8.40 23.05
C SER A 985 -19.32 7.50 23.96
N ASN A 986 -20.15 6.63 23.37
CA ASN A 986 -21.15 5.79 24.06
C ASN A 986 -20.98 4.27 23.77
N PRO A 987 -19.86 3.63 24.15
CA PRO A 987 -19.68 2.20 23.92
C PRO A 987 -20.65 1.36 24.76
N SER A 988 -21.17 0.26 24.21
CA SER A 988 -22.03 -0.62 25.01
C SER A 988 -21.24 -1.30 26.14
N PRO A 989 -21.91 -1.70 27.25
CA PRO A 989 -21.28 -2.47 28.31
C PRO A 989 -20.65 -3.78 27.81
N ALA A 990 -21.25 -4.40 26.77
CA ALA A 990 -20.73 -5.63 26.17
C ALA A 990 -19.41 -5.41 25.41
N TYR A 991 -19.22 -4.23 24.80
CA TYR A 991 -17.96 -3.83 24.16
C TYR A 991 -16.88 -3.57 25.20
N VAL A 992 -17.18 -2.78 26.23
CA VAL A 992 -16.26 -2.55 27.36
C VAL A 992 -15.85 -3.88 28.01
N ALA A 993 -16.78 -4.83 28.17
CA ALA A 993 -16.48 -6.17 28.71
C ALA A 993 -15.51 -6.99 27.85
N ARG A 994 -15.64 -6.95 26.51
CA ARG A 994 -14.73 -7.68 25.60
C ARG A 994 -13.32 -7.08 25.61
N VAL A 995 -13.20 -5.76 25.58
CA VAL A 995 -11.89 -5.09 25.67
C VAL A 995 -11.27 -5.28 27.05
N SER A 996 -12.08 -5.24 28.13
CA SER A 996 -11.62 -5.56 29.49
C SER A 996 -11.12 -7.00 29.64
N ALA A 997 -11.71 -7.95 28.92
CA ALA A 997 -11.22 -9.33 28.87
C ALA A 997 -9.84 -9.40 28.18
N ALA A 998 -9.67 -8.71 27.05
CA ALA A 998 -8.38 -8.60 26.35
C ALA A 998 -7.31 -7.88 27.19
N PHE A 999 -7.69 -6.82 27.93
CA PHE A 999 -6.81 -6.16 28.89
C PHE A 999 -6.39 -7.11 30.01
N ASN A 1000 -7.31 -7.90 30.56
CA ASN A 1000 -6.98 -8.87 31.62
C ASN A 1000 -6.15 -10.05 31.11
N ASN A 1001 -6.29 -10.44 29.83
CA ASN A 1001 -5.54 -11.54 29.23
C ASN A 1001 -5.52 -11.43 27.68
N ASN A 1002 -4.33 -11.19 27.11
CA ASN A 1002 -4.07 -11.18 25.66
C ASN A 1002 -4.17 -12.56 24.94
N GLY A 1003 -4.80 -13.55 25.55
CA GLY A 1003 -4.82 -14.95 25.10
C GLY A 1003 -3.55 -15.74 25.42
N LYS A 1004 -2.52 -15.10 26.02
CA LYS A 1004 -1.25 -15.75 26.45
C LYS A 1004 -0.99 -15.60 27.96
N GLY A 1005 -1.97 -15.12 28.72
CA GLY A 1005 -1.87 -14.90 30.17
C GLY A 1005 -1.22 -13.57 30.57
N VAL A 1006 -1.02 -12.63 29.63
CA VAL A 1006 -0.46 -11.31 29.94
C VAL A 1006 -1.59 -10.29 30.11
N LYS A 1007 -1.65 -9.66 31.29
CA LYS A 1007 -2.52 -8.51 31.59
C LYS A 1007 -1.84 -7.22 31.10
N GLY A 1008 -2.63 -6.27 30.59
CA GLY A 1008 -2.19 -4.92 30.18
C GLY A 1008 -1.42 -4.84 28.86
N ASP A 1009 -1.42 -5.88 28.02
CA ASP A 1009 -0.78 -5.83 26.69
C ASP A 1009 -1.55 -4.86 25.78
N MET A 1010 -1.01 -3.66 25.55
CA MET A 1010 -1.70 -2.62 24.78
C MET A 1010 -1.95 -3.03 23.33
N GLN A 1011 -1.09 -3.86 22.73
CA GLN A 1011 -1.30 -4.32 21.35
C GLN A 1011 -2.57 -5.15 21.24
N ALA A 1012 -2.82 -6.03 22.23
CA ALA A 1012 -4.03 -6.81 22.32
C ALA A 1012 -5.26 -5.95 22.64
N VAL A 1013 -5.13 -4.96 23.53
CA VAL A 1013 -6.21 -4.01 23.88
C VAL A 1013 -6.63 -3.18 22.67
N ILE A 1014 -5.69 -2.54 21.98
CA ILE A 1014 -5.96 -1.69 20.79
C ILE A 1014 -6.56 -2.53 19.66
N THR A 1015 -6.04 -3.74 19.43
CA THR A 1015 -6.62 -4.66 18.44
C THR A 1015 -8.04 -5.06 18.82
N ALA A 1016 -8.31 -5.35 20.10
CA ALA A 1016 -9.65 -5.67 20.59
C ALA A 1016 -10.62 -4.49 20.52
N ILE A 1017 -10.14 -3.25 20.65
CA ILE A 1017 -10.94 -2.03 20.43
C ILE A 1017 -11.34 -1.93 18.96
N LEU A 1018 -10.37 -1.86 18.04
CA LEU A 1018 -10.63 -1.52 16.64
C LEU A 1018 -11.33 -2.65 15.86
N MET A 1019 -11.09 -3.91 16.23
CA MET A 1019 -11.69 -5.10 15.58
C MET A 1019 -12.98 -5.59 16.28
N ASP A 1020 -13.50 -4.86 17.27
CA ASP A 1020 -14.71 -5.28 17.97
C ASP A 1020 -15.94 -5.34 17.04
N PRO A 1021 -16.84 -6.33 17.18
CA PRO A 1021 -18.08 -6.40 16.40
C PRO A 1021 -18.96 -5.14 16.46
N GLU A 1022 -18.90 -4.36 17.53
CA GLU A 1022 -19.59 -3.05 17.65
C GLU A 1022 -18.86 -1.98 16.85
N ALA A 1023 -17.53 -1.86 16.99
CA ALA A 1023 -16.71 -0.94 16.22
C ALA A 1023 -16.85 -1.17 14.70
N ARG A 1024 -16.98 -2.43 14.27
CA ARG A 1024 -17.13 -2.83 12.86
C ARG A 1024 -18.59 -2.99 12.40
N ALA A 1025 -19.58 -2.76 13.27
CA ALA A 1025 -21.00 -3.08 13.00
C ALA A 1025 -21.57 -2.41 11.73
N ASN A 1026 -21.12 -1.19 11.46
CA ASN A 1026 -21.63 -0.32 10.39
C ASN A 1026 -20.71 -0.21 9.16
N ASP A 1027 -19.74 -1.11 8.99
CA ASP A 1027 -18.79 -1.10 7.85
C ASP A 1027 -19.43 -1.35 6.46
N ALA A 1028 -20.69 -1.79 6.47
CA ALA A 1028 -21.53 -1.93 5.29
C ALA A 1028 -22.57 -0.79 5.15
N GLY A 1029 -22.59 0.16 6.08
CA GLY A 1029 -23.58 1.25 6.20
C GLY A 1029 -24.99 0.79 6.61
N GLY A 1030 -25.83 1.75 6.99
CA GLY A 1030 -27.26 1.57 7.20
C GLY A 1030 -27.64 0.77 8.45
N LYS A 1031 -26.72 0.66 9.42
CA LYS A 1031 -26.94 0.07 10.75
C LYS A 1031 -26.59 1.03 11.89
N ASP A 1032 -26.40 2.30 11.56
CA ASP A 1032 -26.08 3.39 12.47
C ASP A 1032 -27.05 3.41 13.66
N LEU A 1033 -26.51 3.34 14.87
CA LEU A 1033 -27.27 3.56 16.10
C LEU A 1033 -27.16 5.04 16.51
N PRO A 1034 -28.16 5.62 17.20
CA PRO A 1034 -28.06 6.98 17.76
C PRO A 1034 -26.95 7.20 18.80
N THR A 1035 -26.25 6.13 19.19
CA THR A 1035 -25.12 6.09 20.12
C THR A 1035 -23.76 5.91 19.43
N ASP A 1036 -23.73 5.77 18.10
CA ASP A 1036 -22.50 5.47 17.37
C ASP A 1036 -21.71 6.73 17.04
N GLY A 1037 -20.40 6.56 16.97
CA GLY A 1037 -19.44 7.63 16.72
C GLY A 1037 -19.16 8.57 17.89
N HIS A 1038 -18.38 9.59 17.58
CA HIS A 1038 -18.02 10.70 18.45
C HIS A 1038 -17.77 11.97 17.61
N LEU A 1039 -17.90 13.14 18.22
CA LEU A 1039 -17.57 14.39 17.54
C LEU A 1039 -16.04 14.49 17.39
N GLN A 1040 -15.56 14.79 16.18
CA GLN A 1040 -14.15 15.11 15.97
C GLN A 1040 -13.75 16.30 16.84
N GLU A 1041 -12.87 16.09 17.82
CA GLU A 1041 -12.17 17.18 18.54
C GLU A 1041 -11.30 18.00 17.55
N PRO A 1042 -11.01 19.29 17.83
CA PRO A 1042 -10.28 20.17 16.90
C PRO A 1042 -9.00 19.58 16.27
N ALA A 1043 -8.21 18.86 17.07
CA ALA A 1043 -6.99 18.17 16.62
C ALA A 1043 -7.26 17.07 15.56
N LEU A 1044 -8.39 16.36 15.67
CA LEU A 1044 -8.81 15.38 14.67
C LEU A 1044 -9.43 16.05 13.44
N PHE A 1045 -10.19 17.12 13.67
CA PHE A 1045 -10.88 17.87 12.62
C PHE A 1045 -9.90 18.48 11.60
N ILE A 1046 -8.88 19.21 12.07
CA ILE A 1046 -7.88 19.82 11.18
C ILE A 1046 -7.07 18.75 10.46
N ALA A 1047 -6.51 17.78 11.19
CA ALA A 1047 -5.67 16.73 10.61
C ALA A 1047 -6.45 15.84 9.62
N GLY A 1048 -7.68 15.45 9.97
CA GLY A 1048 -8.56 14.64 9.14
C GLY A 1048 -9.00 15.35 7.86
N MET A 1049 -9.28 16.65 7.94
CA MET A 1049 -9.66 17.47 6.80
C MET A 1049 -8.51 17.57 5.78
N VAL A 1050 -7.28 17.83 6.23
CA VAL A 1050 -6.10 17.87 5.37
C VAL A 1050 -5.76 16.48 4.79
N ARG A 1051 -5.80 15.44 5.63
CA ARG A 1051 -5.51 14.05 5.21
C ARG A 1051 -6.52 13.49 4.20
N ALA A 1052 -7.80 13.85 4.29
CA ALA A 1052 -8.83 13.37 3.36
C ALA A 1052 -8.50 13.71 1.89
N PHE A 1053 -7.93 14.89 1.64
CA PHE A 1053 -7.46 15.32 0.32
C PHE A 1053 -6.04 14.84 -0.03
N GLY A 1054 -5.37 14.11 0.86
CA GLY A 1054 -3.95 13.76 0.71
C GLY A 1054 -3.02 14.98 0.83
N GLY A 1055 -3.46 16.02 1.55
CA GLY A 1055 -2.72 17.26 1.74
C GLY A 1055 -1.41 17.08 2.50
N GLN A 1056 -0.63 18.15 2.58
CA GLN A 1056 0.64 18.21 3.29
C GLN A 1056 0.57 19.23 4.42
N MET A 1057 1.34 18.98 5.48
CA MET A 1057 1.53 19.92 6.59
C MET A 1057 2.99 19.87 7.05
N THR A 1058 3.64 21.02 7.19
CA THR A 1058 4.98 21.16 7.78
C THR A 1058 4.90 21.88 9.13
N ASP A 1059 6.01 21.90 9.85
CA ASP A 1059 6.13 22.54 11.18
C ASP A 1059 5.87 24.06 11.17
N GLU A 1060 5.74 24.68 9.99
CA GLU A 1060 5.43 26.11 9.81
C GLU A 1060 3.92 26.41 9.78
N ASN A 1061 3.04 25.40 9.84
CA ASN A 1061 1.58 25.55 9.81
C ASN A 1061 1.07 26.49 10.90
N TYR A 1062 0.04 27.31 10.63
CA TYR A 1062 -0.42 28.32 11.60
C TYR A 1062 -1.43 27.82 12.65
N TYR A 1063 -2.04 26.64 12.45
CA TYR A 1063 -3.21 26.08 13.17
C TYR A 1063 -3.13 25.96 14.71
N ALA A 1064 -2.04 26.39 15.35
CA ALA A 1064 -1.91 26.41 16.81
C ALA A 1064 -2.92 27.36 17.46
N ASP A 1065 -3.09 28.56 16.91
CA ASP A 1065 -4.02 29.56 17.46
C ASP A 1065 -5.48 29.13 17.23
N GLU A 1066 -5.79 28.59 16.04
CA GLU A 1066 -7.12 28.08 15.66
C GLU A 1066 -7.56 26.89 16.53
N LEU A 1067 -6.62 26.03 16.93
CA LEU A 1067 -6.84 24.96 17.90
C LEU A 1067 -7.26 25.53 19.27
N ALA A 1068 -6.54 26.57 19.75
CA ALA A 1068 -6.85 27.25 20.99
C ALA A 1068 -8.21 27.99 20.93
N GLU A 1069 -8.53 28.69 19.84
CA GLU A 1069 -9.82 29.35 19.63
C GLU A 1069 -10.99 28.35 19.57
N MET A 1070 -10.76 27.15 19.02
CA MET A 1070 -11.73 26.04 19.07
C MET A 1070 -11.80 25.35 20.44
N GLY A 1071 -11.02 25.77 21.44
CA GLY A 1071 -11.08 25.28 22.82
C GLY A 1071 -10.20 24.06 23.11
N GLN A 1072 -9.21 23.78 22.26
CA GLN A 1072 -8.22 22.72 22.42
C GLN A 1072 -6.80 23.28 22.20
N ASP A 1073 -6.35 24.15 23.11
CA ASP A 1073 -4.96 24.64 23.13
C ASP A 1073 -4.01 23.47 23.47
N LEU A 1074 -3.40 22.88 22.43
CA LEU A 1074 -2.69 21.60 22.57
C LEU A 1074 -1.49 21.73 23.52
N PHE A 1075 -1.41 20.76 24.44
CA PHE A 1075 -0.43 20.70 25.54
C PHE A 1075 -0.64 21.73 26.66
N SER A 1076 -1.59 22.66 26.53
CA SER A 1076 -1.99 23.62 27.57
C SER A 1076 -3.32 23.19 28.22
N SER A 1077 -3.34 21.96 28.75
CA SER A 1077 -4.53 21.33 29.32
C SER A 1077 -5.09 22.16 30.50
N PRO A 1078 -6.31 22.73 30.42
CA PRO A 1078 -6.83 23.70 31.39
C PRO A 1078 -7.20 23.07 32.75
N SER A 1079 -7.20 21.74 32.85
CA SER A 1079 -7.49 21.01 34.08
C SER A 1079 -6.89 19.60 34.04
N VAL A 1080 -6.88 18.90 35.18
CA VAL A 1080 -6.54 17.47 35.27
C VAL A 1080 -7.53 16.55 34.53
N PHE A 1081 -8.70 17.06 34.11
CA PHE A 1081 -9.63 16.36 33.21
C PHE A 1081 -9.34 16.63 31.73
N ASN A 1082 -8.16 17.16 31.41
CA ASN A 1082 -7.80 17.64 30.07
C ASN A 1082 -8.76 18.75 29.56
N TYR A 1083 -8.93 18.86 28.25
CA TYR A 1083 -9.84 19.81 27.58
C TYR A 1083 -11.33 19.54 27.87
N TYR A 1084 -11.71 18.28 28.10
CA TYR A 1084 -13.09 17.86 28.31
C TYR A 1084 -13.23 16.61 29.18
N ALA A 1085 -14.30 16.52 29.97
CA ALA A 1085 -14.51 15.39 30.88
C ALA A 1085 -15.05 14.14 30.15
N PRO A 1086 -14.49 12.93 30.40
CA PRO A 1086 -14.88 11.69 29.70
C PRO A 1086 -16.32 11.22 30.03
N ASN A 1087 -16.97 11.86 30.99
CA ASN A 1087 -18.37 11.64 31.40
C ASN A 1087 -19.30 12.83 31.09
N TYR A 1088 -18.86 13.84 30.32
CA TYR A 1088 -19.73 14.94 29.93
C TYR A 1088 -20.93 14.43 29.09
N MET A 1089 -22.13 14.83 29.51
CA MET A 1089 -23.40 14.43 28.91
C MET A 1089 -23.94 15.59 28.07
N VAL A 1090 -24.30 15.33 26.82
CA VAL A 1090 -24.77 16.37 25.90
C VAL A 1090 -26.09 16.97 26.42
N PRO A 1091 -26.15 18.29 26.67
CA PRO A 1091 -27.31 18.92 27.32
C PRO A 1091 -28.65 18.61 26.63
N GLY A 1092 -29.64 18.23 27.44
CA GLY A 1092 -30.98 17.84 26.94
C GLY A 1092 -31.08 16.39 26.44
N THR A 1093 -29.99 15.61 26.51
CA THR A 1093 -29.96 14.18 26.16
C THR A 1093 -29.53 13.32 27.35
N ALA A 1094 -29.49 12.00 27.15
CA ALA A 1094 -28.84 11.04 28.06
C ALA A 1094 -27.54 10.45 27.45
N LEU A 1095 -27.04 11.04 26.36
CA LEU A 1095 -25.84 10.58 25.66
C LEU A 1095 -24.59 11.25 26.25
N LEU A 1096 -23.54 10.46 26.44
CA LEU A 1096 -22.21 11.01 26.61
C LEU A 1096 -21.75 11.63 25.28
N GLY A 1097 -21.00 12.71 25.36
CA GLY A 1097 -20.34 13.32 24.21
C GLY A 1097 -19.23 14.23 24.71
N PRO A 1098 -18.13 13.67 25.25
CA PRO A 1098 -17.05 14.42 25.90
C PRO A 1098 -16.63 15.67 25.10
N GLU A 1099 -16.41 15.50 23.81
CA GLU A 1099 -15.93 16.52 22.88
C GLU A 1099 -16.93 17.68 22.68
N PHE A 1100 -18.23 17.46 22.95
CA PHE A 1100 -19.24 18.54 22.94
C PHE A 1100 -19.08 19.52 24.11
N GLN A 1101 -18.26 19.23 25.12
CA GLN A 1101 -17.95 20.19 26.18
C GLN A 1101 -17.19 21.42 25.66
N ILE A 1102 -16.32 21.23 24.65
CA ILE A 1102 -15.56 22.32 24.01
C ILE A 1102 -16.19 22.83 22.71
N ASN A 1103 -17.12 22.07 22.10
CA ASN A 1103 -17.86 22.52 20.91
C ASN A 1103 -19.04 23.45 21.28
N THR A 1104 -18.72 24.64 21.81
CA THR A 1104 -19.72 25.67 22.11
C THR A 1104 -20.32 26.28 20.83
N PRO A 1105 -21.46 27.00 20.87
CA PRO A 1105 -21.98 27.73 19.71
C PRO A 1105 -21.00 28.75 19.11
N ASN A 1106 -20.03 29.24 19.88
CA ASN A 1106 -18.94 30.09 19.36
C ASN A 1106 -17.92 29.24 18.60
N ASN A 1107 -17.44 28.16 19.22
CA ASN A 1107 -16.38 27.30 18.68
C ASN A 1107 -16.86 26.56 17.42
N ALA A 1108 -18.16 26.26 17.33
CA ALA A 1108 -18.79 25.75 16.11
C ALA A 1108 -18.75 26.77 14.95
N LEU A 1109 -18.82 28.08 15.22
CA LEU A 1109 -18.64 29.12 14.21
C LEU A 1109 -17.17 29.28 13.82
N VAL A 1110 -16.24 29.23 14.79
CA VAL A 1110 -14.79 29.18 14.50
C VAL A 1110 -14.47 28.02 13.57
N ARG A 1111 -14.95 26.81 13.87
CA ARG A 1111 -14.79 25.64 12.99
C ARG A 1111 -15.31 25.85 11.57
N VAL A 1112 -16.44 26.54 11.41
CA VAL A 1112 -16.99 26.90 10.08
C VAL A 1112 -16.12 27.94 9.37
N ASN A 1113 -15.53 28.88 10.11
CA ASN A 1113 -14.54 29.82 9.57
C ASN A 1113 -13.29 29.06 9.10
N GLU A 1114 -12.80 28.05 9.83
CA GLU A 1114 -11.63 27.26 9.40
C GLU A 1114 -11.86 26.50 8.08
N VAL A 1115 -13.05 25.93 7.89
CA VAL A 1115 -13.43 25.36 6.59
C VAL A 1115 -13.49 26.45 5.51
N SER A 1116 -14.00 27.64 5.84
CA SER A 1116 -14.03 28.77 4.92
C SER A 1116 -12.62 29.25 4.55
N THR A 1117 -11.68 29.27 5.49
CA THR A 1117 -10.27 29.59 5.25
C THR A 1117 -9.64 28.54 4.34
N LEU A 1118 -9.76 27.24 4.68
CA LEU A 1118 -9.18 26.16 3.88
C LEU A 1118 -9.72 26.11 2.44
N MET A 1119 -10.98 26.48 2.24
CA MET A 1119 -11.65 26.38 0.93
C MET A 1119 -11.61 27.67 0.09
N TYR A 1120 -11.37 28.84 0.69
CA TYR A 1120 -11.51 30.12 -0.01
C TYR A 1120 -10.35 31.11 0.24
N SER A 1121 -9.24 30.66 0.82
CA SER A 1121 -7.98 31.41 0.91
C SER A 1121 -7.49 31.84 -0.47
N GLU A 1122 -7.50 30.93 -1.44
CA GLU A 1122 -7.05 31.18 -2.81
C GLU A 1122 -8.18 30.97 -3.83
N TRP A 1123 -8.60 32.07 -4.47
CA TRP A 1123 -9.78 32.08 -5.35
C TRP A 1123 -9.52 31.50 -6.76
N ALA A 1124 -8.27 31.14 -7.08
CA ALA A 1124 -7.85 30.79 -8.44
C ALA A 1124 -6.93 29.56 -8.55
N ASP A 1125 -6.26 29.12 -7.48
CA ASP A 1125 -5.41 27.92 -7.52
C ASP A 1125 -6.17 26.66 -7.08
N SER A 1126 -6.00 25.55 -7.79
CA SER A 1126 -6.58 24.27 -7.38
C SER A 1126 -5.71 23.51 -6.37
N VAL A 1127 -4.47 23.93 -6.15
CA VAL A 1127 -3.69 23.59 -4.95
C VAL A 1127 -3.86 24.75 -3.99
N GLN A 1128 -4.66 24.59 -2.94
CA GLN A 1128 -4.88 25.64 -1.95
C GLN A 1128 -3.68 25.68 -0.99
N ASP A 1129 -2.86 26.73 -1.08
CA ASP A 1129 -1.87 27.07 -0.05
C ASP A 1129 -2.59 27.78 1.11
N ASN A 1130 -2.62 27.11 2.26
CA ASN A 1130 -3.30 27.58 3.46
C ASN A 1130 -2.26 28.05 4.47
N GLY A 1131 -1.47 29.03 4.04
CA GLY A 1131 -0.37 29.60 4.80
C GLY A 1131 0.83 28.66 4.91
N PRO A 1132 1.95 29.17 5.47
CA PRO A 1132 3.23 28.49 5.44
C PRO A 1132 3.09 27.04 5.89
N GLY A 1133 3.52 26.12 5.03
CA GLY A 1133 3.55 24.70 5.34
C GLY A 1133 2.28 23.88 5.12
N THR A 1134 1.10 24.44 4.85
CA THR A 1134 -0.13 23.62 4.65
C THR A 1134 -0.68 23.70 3.23
N THR A 1135 -0.87 22.54 2.59
CA THR A 1135 -1.46 22.48 1.23
C THR A 1135 -2.50 21.37 1.08
N VAL A 1136 -3.56 21.63 0.31
CA VAL A 1136 -4.53 20.60 -0.14
C VAL A 1136 -4.76 20.70 -1.65
N ASP A 1137 -4.74 19.56 -2.36
CA ASP A 1137 -4.90 19.51 -3.82
C ASP A 1137 -6.34 19.16 -4.23
N LEU A 1138 -7.07 20.17 -4.69
CA LEU A 1138 -8.43 20.06 -5.26
C LEU A 1138 -8.41 19.82 -6.78
N THR A 1139 -7.24 19.88 -7.45
CA THR A 1139 -7.08 19.63 -8.89
C THR A 1139 -7.72 18.32 -9.37
N PRO A 1140 -7.71 17.20 -8.61
CA PRO A 1140 -8.38 15.97 -9.02
C PRO A 1140 -9.92 16.09 -9.12
N TYR A 1141 -10.54 17.00 -8.36
CA TYR A 1141 -11.98 17.19 -8.27
C TYR A 1141 -12.52 18.16 -9.34
N VAL A 1142 -11.74 19.18 -9.73
CA VAL A 1142 -12.12 20.18 -10.74
C VAL A 1142 -12.63 19.56 -12.07
N PRO A 1143 -12.05 18.48 -12.61
CA PRO A 1143 -12.60 17.73 -13.75
C PRO A 1143 -14.05 17.24 -13.62
N LEU A 1144 -14.48 16.92 -12.40
CA LEU A 1144 -15.77 16.30 -12.12
C LEU A 1144 -16.94 17.27 -12.20
N THR A 1145 -16.69 18.59 -12.20
CA THR A 1145 -17.74 19.61 -12.24
C THR A 1145 -18.58 19.58 -13.53
N THR A 1146 -18.08 18.91 -14.57
CA THR A 1146 -18.86 18.55 -15.77
C THR A 1146 -20.09 17.69 -15.46
N ASN A 1147 -20.13 17.02 -14.31
CA ASN A 1147 -21.30 16.37 -13.73
C ASN A 1147 -21.28 16.54 -12.20
N ILE A 1148 -21.99 17.55 -11.68
CA ILE A 1148 -22.02 17.87 -10.24
C ILE A 1148 -22.39 16.67 -9.37
N SER A 1149 -23.29 15.77 -9.80
CA SER A 1149 -23.60 14.55 -9.04
C SER A 1149 -22.38 13.64 -8.86
N THR A 1150 -21.54 13.49 -9.90
CA THR A 1150 -20.27 12.74 -9.83
C THR A 1150 -19.25 13.42 -8.92
N LEU A 1151 -19.21 14.75 -8.88
CA LEU A 1151 -18.40 15.49 -7.91
C LEU A 1151 -18.85 15.23 -6.47
N ILE A 1152 -20.16 15.27 -6.21
CA ILE A 1152 -20.70 15.04 -4.85
C ILE A 1152 -20.53 13.57 -4.42
N ASP A 1153 -20.69 12.59 -5.31
CA ASP A 1153 -20.38 11.19 -5.00
C ASP A 1153 -18.88 10.96 -4.72
N ALA A 1154 -17.99 11.73 -5.37
CA ALA A 1154 -16.56 11.68 -5.10
C ALA A 1154 -16.20 12.28 -3.73
N LEU A 1155 -16.77 13.45 -3.40
CA LEU A 1155 -16.57 14.09 -2.10
C LEU A 1155 -17.24 13.32 -0.96
N ASP A 1156 -18.38 12.66 -1.19
CA ASP A 1156 -18.99 11.73 -0.23
C ASP A 1156 -18.06 10.56 0.09
N LEU A 1157 -17.46 9.92 -0.91
CA LEU A 1157 -16.48 8.86 -0.64
C LEU A 1157 -15.23 9.40 0.08
N THR A 1158 -14.77 10.60 -0.26
CA THR A 1158 -13.58 11.21 0.35
C THR A 1158 -13.80 11.60 1.81
N LEU A 1159 -14.88 12.34 2.09
CA LEU A 1159 -15.09 13.06 3.35
C LEU A 1159 -16.05 12.33 4.31
N THR A 1160 -17.09 11.68 3.79
CA THR A 1160 -18.14 11.03 4.58
C THR A 1160 -18.21 9.53 4.29
N HIS A 1161 -17.07 8.94 3.89
CA HIS A 1161 -16.86 7.51 3.64
C HIS A 1161 -17.98 6.80 2.82
N GLY A 1162 -18.71 7.52 1.96
CA GLY A 1162 -19.79 6.99 1.12
C GLY A 1162 -21.17 6.88 1.78
N THR A 1163 -21.41 7.50 2.94
CA THR A 1163 -22.66 7.38 3.72
C THR A 1163 -23.55 8.64 3.69
N MET A 1164 -23.18 9.69 2.96
CA MET A 1164 -23.97 10.92 2.90
C MET A 1164 -25.41 10.65 2.41
N PRO A 1165 -26.45 11.08 3.15
CA PRO A 1165 -27.83 10.79 2.79
C PRO A 1165 -28.22 11.34 1.42
N THR A 1166 -29.04 10.61 0.67
CA THR A 1166 -29.52 11.02 -0.67
C THR A 1166 -30.16 12.42 -0.66
N ALA A 1167 -30.87 12.78 0.40
CA ALA A 1167 -31.48 14.11 0.54
C ALA A 1167 -30.43 15.23 0.69
N MET A 1168 -29.35 14.98 1.44
CA MET A 1168 -28.23 15.91 1.59
C MET A 1168 -27.45 16.02 0.27
N LYS A 1169 -27.15 14.90 -0.39
CA LYS A 1169 -26.56 14.90 -1.74
C LYS A 1169 -27.38 15.75 -2.72
N ALA A 1170 -28.69 15.56 -2.78
CA ALA A 1170 -29.56 16.33 -3.66
C ALA A 1170 -29.57 17.84 -3.34
N ALA A 1171 -29.52 18.22 -2.06
CA ALA A 1171 -29.44 19.62 -1.64
C ALA A 1171 -28.09 20.25 -2.05
N ILE A 1172 -26.98 19.55 -1.84
CA ILE A 1172 -25.64 20.02 -2.21
C ILE A 1172 -25.47 20.10 -3.73
N VAL A 1173 -25.92 19.08 -4.48
CA VAL A 1173 -25.94 19.13 -5.96
C VAL A 1173 -26.74 20.35 -6.44
N THR A 1174 -27.88 20.66 -5.81
CA THR A 1174 -28.69 21.84 -6.15
C THR A 1174 -27.92 23.14 -5.89
N ALA A 1175 -27.29 23.28 -4.73
CA ALA A 1175 -26.52 24.48 -4.36
C ALA A 1175 -25.30 24.68 -5.26
N VAL A 1176 -24.51 23.62 -5.49
CA VAL A 1176 -23.28 23.66 -6.29
C VAL A 1176 -23.60 23.84 -7.79
N SER A 1177 -24.74 23.36 -8.28
CA SER A 1177 -25.19 23.65 -9.66
C SER A 1177 -25.60 25.11 -9.88
N ALA A 1178 -25.83 25.88 -8.80
CA ALA A 1178 -26.15 27.30 -8.86
C ALA A 1178 -24.90 28.20 -8.70
N GLU A 1179 -23.73 27.63 -8.41
CA GLU A 1179 -22.45 28.33 -8.32
C GLU A 1179 -21.89 28.59 -9.73
N ASP A 1180 -21.72 29.87 -10.08
CA ASP A 1180 -21.41 30.34 -11.44
C ASP A 1180 -19.98 30.91 -11.59
N GLN A 1181 -19.22 31.03 -10.50
CA GLN A 1181 -17.84 31.56 -10.52
C GLN A 1181 -16.79 30.56 -11.07
N GLY A 1182 -17.24 29.40 -11.55
CA GLY A 1182 -16.42 28.42 -12.28
C GLY A 1182 -16.10 27.14 -11.50
N SER A 1183 -15.46 26.20 -12.19
CA SER A 1183 -15.27 24.82 -11.70
C SER A 1183 -14.53 24.72 -10.36
N LEU A 1184 -13.50 25.54 -10.12
CA LEU A 1184 -12.80 25.51 -8.83
C LEU A 1184 -13.75 25.92 -7.69
N ARG A 1185 -14.50 27.01 -7.87
CA ARG A 1185 -15.48 27.48 -6.90
C ARG A 1185 -16.56 26.43 -6.62
N GLN A 1186 -17.04 25.72 -7.65
CA GLN A 1186 -17.98 24.62 -7.48
C GLN A 1186 -17.43 23.50 -6.59
N VAL A 1187 -16.14 23.15 -6.70
CA VAL A 1187 -15.48 22.21 -5.78
C VAL A 1187 -15.37 22.78 -4.38
N GLN A 1188 -14.87 24.02 -4.22
CA GLN A 1188 -14.71 24.68 -2.92
C GLN A 1188 -16.05 24.78 -2.17
N THR A 1189 -17.13 25.20 -2.85
CA THR A 1189 -18.49 25.27 -2.31
C THR A 1189 -19.04 23.89 -1.95
N ALA A 1190 -18.75 22.85 -2.73
CA ALA A 1190 -19.12 21.47 -2.39
C ALA A 1190 -18.39 20.98 -1.12
N CYS A 1191 -17.07 21.17 -1.04
CA CYS A 1191 -16.26 20.81 0.12
C CYS A 1191 -16.73 21.56 1.37
N TYR A 1192 -16.94 22.88 1.29
CA TYR A 1192 -17.44 23.71 2.40
C TYR A 1192 -18.74 23.14 2.97
N LEU A 1193 -19.75 22.90 2.14
CA LEU A 1193 -21.05 22.38 2.57
C LEU A 1193 -20.98 20.97 3.21
N ILE A 1194 -19.98 20.16 2.88
CA ILE A 1194 -19.78 18.82 3.43
C ILE A 1194 -19.00 18.88 4.74
N LEU A 1195 -17.87 19.58 4.77
CA LEU A 1195 -16.99 19.72 5.92
C LEU A 1195 -17.66 20.45 7.10
N THR A 1196 -18.56 21.40 6.83
CA THR A 1196 -19.38 22.06 7.88
C THR A 1196 -20.60 21.24 8.31
N SER A 1197 -20.83 20.04 7.75
CA SER A 1197 -22.00 19.21 8.06
C SER A 1197 -21.77 18.30 9.26
N ASN A 1198 -22.85 17.93 9.96
CA ASN A 1198 -22.81 16.94 11.04
C ASN A 1198 -22.34 15.55 10.56
N TYR A 1199 -22.54 15.21 9.28
CA TYR A 1199 -22.11 13.94 8.70
C TYR A 1199 -20.61 13.86 8.47
N TYR A 1200 -19.92 15.00 8.38
CA TYR A 1200 -18.46 15.02 8.45
C TYR A 1200 -18.00 15.10 9.90
N ASN A 1201 -18.57 16.00 10.70
CA ASN A 1201 -18.08 16.33 12.04
C ASN A 1201 -18.16 15.20 13.07
N VAL A 1202 -18.97 14.16 12.82
CA VAL A 1202 -19.04 12.96 13.66
C VAL A 1202 -18.36 11.80 12.93
N TRP A 1203 -17.28 11.27 13.51
CA TRP A 1203 -16.63 10.03 13.04
C TRP A 1203 -17.29 8.83 13.71
N HIS A 1204 -17.51 7.75 12.95
CA HIS A 1204 -18.45 6.67 13.30
C HIS A 1204 -17.81 5.31 13.58
#